data_AF-A0A6N4QPR7-F1
#
_entry.id   AF-A0A6N4QPR7-F1
#
_cell.length_a   1.000
_cell.length_b   1.000
_cell.length_c   1.000
_cell.angle_alpha   90.00
_cell.angle_beta   90.00
_cell.angle_gamma   90.00
#
_symmetry.space_group_name_H-M   'P 1'
#
loop_
_entity.id
_entity.type
_entity.pdbx_description
1 polymer ?
#
loop_
_entity_poly.entity_id
_entity_poly.type
_entity_poly.pdbx_seq_one_letter_code
_entity_poly.pdbx_strand_id
1 'polypeptide(L)'
;MTQKSIPSFTKTDLSSGKLAEIMADRMLVKQSYRDSFWKAFESKKKKKITSAFLDQFEKLHGFRPPGEILEWENVRIAYQEIMYNVSDIWNMIDHGSGLQDEEDYEEELDEQDEDDDGDYYPDYRAVSFQKFLLSQSNTIEEKVNALIGSYQGLMFLFTGVAHFGSDGGGDSCWVNLLPHAEGSAEVHRYNHEIGELEDEPFFSISHFIAANWSNEDDDEDDYEDEEEDEEESVPDTRVESVMDSKVIKQYEKEAQKKYDQRPFYTKSLDLFERTSWLLGHSYGDPAYAYAEKLASAPNFKDWEEEKKLLGQSYSLAAYWMLAHYFMKNESACREACELSKKLPGEILPALAKMILSLLDGKSDSIGKLNAKKLQELREQTFRNCDSKQIEPANRKRLEEATGLAGKKKIATADLKKRIQNGDDPLSILEEFPEDVETHDFLLKEIGKKDTKFGKLVEQYFKERTDSSYNEWPYKKEDLDPRLSLPVSAAFRQGLHYDSENKKAYAGIIKTLGKFDDANAMNAFRDAIQKLKQDDKRLEEVIECVLDSEREEALSILTEAAWKFFETMDAALEKKKKVQDEGPNLNNIFTVFSYLQRALNERLLTGDEESGKLANKVLTYRNQLSIFGIALGYSFAVSAKLGFKENLEYIRTYLEMGSQIKGSGGRDSYLEFNQLVNLSEGAMAWTVLDPASAKTGLKELLEKAEKNSSPGIAIDLQACYLSGLLLLEPNREEWIQLGHRILGNRGEEYRAYGPIRAVGKAKIQELKQHLYYHVYADPNPMVDYTWTYIEHVARNSWFQLTDKELPPFDDDDEYANRLAKNPKDLPGGILKPEKYSIQHVFQNIKENKYKDADVVKIGGPWLEESLRYSCDEYRYGGNYDRWEAMKALFIQGEAAIPVYAKILELPHAGSDWKLYCLQFLRFIEPEANKWSQVLTMDENTIVKILQTNPSEWAAWGDLLSAKLFLLKGNESFENFFSLLKRRLGFTNPHSYTSSSTEEALASRLPRILPWFGKEGDQTLERLWQESKKESEARYILDVAARKSPDLELKELPEISEEGIELEQRINGGEYGPRAWIFLSPKEVRFGIEEFHLHSILENSKTESKLDSSLLKKDSAKTLSDIWKMAQILGYTVVKKKAKKKR
;
A
#
# COMPACT_ATOMS: atom_id res chain seq x y z
N MET A 1 -8.22 2.28 -46.14
CA MET A 1 -9.51 2.31 -46.88
C MET A 1 -10.23 3.58 -46.45
N THR A 2 -11.02 4.22 -47.31
CA THR A 2 -11.75 5.46 -46.98
C THR A 2 -12.87 5.19 -45.97
N GLN A 3 -12.95 6.01 -44.91
CA GLN A 3 -13.98 6.03 -43.87
C GLN A 3 -15.38 5.71 -44.44
N LYS A 4 -15.96 4.57 -44.02
CA LYS A 4 -17.43 4.46 -43.96
C LYS A 4 -17.91 5.52 -42.95
N SER A 5 -18.93 6.28 -43.33
CA SER A 5 -19.57 7.33 -42.53
C SER A 5 -19.65 6.98 -41.04
N ILE A 6 -19.23 7.92 -40.19
CA ILE A 6 -19.35 7.87 -38.73
C ILE A 6 -20.76 7.38 -38.33
N PRO A 7 -20.91 6.23 -37.64
CA PRO A 7 -22.20 5.75 -37.17
C PRO A 7 -22.76 6.72 -36.13
N SER A 8 -24.00 7.19 -36.28
CA SER A 8 -24.71 7.83 -35.17
C SER A 8 -25.24 6.74 -34.23
N PHE A 9 -24.70 6.65 -33.02
CA PHE A 9 -25.19 5.72 -32.01
C PHE A 9 -26.51 6.21 -31.39
N THR A 10 -27.45 5.28 -31.24
CA THR A 10 -28.73 5.48 -30.56
C THR A 10 -28.76 4.62 -29.31
N LYS A 11 -29.62 4.95 -28.33
CA LYS A 11 -29.75 4.18 -27.08
C LYS A 11 -30.07 2.69 -27.28
N THR A 12 -30.70 2.30 -28.39
CA THR A 12 -31.01 0.89 -28.68
C THR A 12 -29.79 0.10 -29.14
N ASP A 13 -28.77 0.78 -29.67
CA ASP A 13 -27.51 0.14 -30.10
C ASP A 13 -26.70 -0.36 -28.89
N LEU A 14 -26.93 0.22 -27.70
CA LEU A 14 -26.37 -0.24 -26.44
C LEU A 14 -27.04 -1.52 -25.92
N SER A 15 -28.14 -2.02 -26.50
CA SER A 15 -28.77 -3.28 -26.07
C SER A 15 -28.10 -4.51 -26.71
N SER A 16 -27.85 -4.45 -28.02
CA SER A 16 -27.20 -5.49 -28.84
C SER A 16 -27.18 -5.02 -30.31
N GLY A 17 -26.45 -5.70 -31.20
CA GLY A 17 -26.49 -5.53 -32.65
C GLY A 17 -25.35 -4.67 -33.22
N LYS A 18 -24.58 -4.03 -32.34
CA LYS A 18 -23.56 -3.01 -32.67
C LYS A 18 -22.27 -3.14 -31.90
N LEU A 19 -22.00 -4.31 -31.30
CA LEU A 19 -20.83 -4.53 -30.46
C LEU A 19 -19.51 -4.19 -31.15
N ALA A 20 -19.32 -4.63 -32.40
CA ALA A 20 -18.10 -4.34 -33.17
C ALA A 20 -17.90 -2.84 -33.42
N GLU A 21 -18.97 -2.13 -33.78
CA GLU A 21 -18.94 -0.69 -33.98
C GLU A 21 -18.65 0.08 -32.68
N ILE A 22 -19.18 -0.36 -31.55
CA ILE A 22 -18.98 0.26 -30.23
C ILE A 22 -17.55 0.04 -29.74
N MET A 23 -17.01 -1.18 -29.88
CA MET A 23 -15.59 -1.47 -29.54
C MET A 23 -14.64 -0.60 -30.35
N ALA A 24 -14.86 -0.50 -31.67
CA ALA A 24 -14.02 0.32 -32.54
C ALA A 24 -14.11 1.83 -32.24
N ASP A 25 -15.23 2.31 -31.69
CA ASP A 25 -15.40 3.72 -31.30
C ASP A 25 -14.79 4.03 -29.93
N ARG A 26 -14.99 3.16 -28.94
CA ARG A 26 -14.70 3.42 -27.52
C ARG A 26 -13.34 2.93 -27.06
N MET A 27 -12.82 1.82 -27.61
CA MET A 27 -11.54 1.24 -27.18
C MET A 27 -10.35 1.70 -28.03
N LEU A 28 -10.59 2.22 -29.24
CA LEU A 28 -9.53 2.47 -30.24
C LEU A 28 -9.36 3.96 -30.52
N VAL A 29 -8.30 4.53 -29.94
CA VAL A 29 -7.95 5.95 -30.04
C VAL A 29 -7.13 6.31 -31.29
N LYS A 30 -6.51 5.34 -31.98
CA LYS A 30 -5.71 5.55 -33.20
C LYS A 30 -6.39 4.94 -34.44
N GLN A 31 -6.23 5.58 -35.60
CA GLN A 31 -6.84 5.08 -36.85
C GLN A 31 -6.20 3.77 -37.31
N SER A 32 -4.89 3.56 -37.09
CA SER A 32 -4.23 2.29 -37.40
C SER A 32 -4.85 1.10 -36.65
N TYR A 33 -5.16 1.26 -35.36
CA TYR A 33 -5.79 0.22 -34.54
C TYR A 33 -7.20 -0.12 -35.05
N ARG A 34 -7.99 0.91 -35.42
CA ARG A 34 -9.32 0.71 -36.03
C ARG A 34 -9.22 -0.06 -37.35
N ASP A 35 -8.25 0.28 -38.19
CA ASP A 35 -8.03 -0.40 -39.47
C ASP A 35 -7.64 -1.88 -39.27
N SER A 36 -6.76 -2.17 -38.31
CA SER A 36 -6.39 -3.54 -37.93
C SER A 36 -7.59 -4.35 -37.42
N PHE A 37 -8.36 -3.78 -36.48
CA PHE A 37 -9.58 -4.39 -35.94
C PHE A 37 -10.59 -4.74 -37.03
N TRP A 38 -10.92 -3.79 -37.92
CA TRP A 38 -11.88 -4.04 -39.00
C TRP A 38 -11.35 -5.01 -40.05
N LYS A 39 -10.05 -4.99 -40.36
CA LYS A 39 -9.41 -5.96 -41.26
C LYS A 39 -9.54 -7.38 -40.69
N ALA A 40 -9.26 -7.56 -39.40
CA ALA A 40 -9.43 -8.85 -38.71
C ALA A 40 -10.90 -9.30 -38.72
N PHE A 41 -11.83 -8.40 -38.36
CA PHE A 41 -13.26 -8.69 -38.36
C PHE A 41 -13.83 -9.05 -39.74
N GLU A 42 -13.35 -8.39 -40.81
CA GLU A 42 -13.83 -8.64 -42.18
C GLU A 42 -13.17 -9.84 -42.86
N SER A 43 -11.89 -10.09 -42.61
CA SER A 43 -11.12 -11.19 -43.22
C SER A 43 -11.72 -12.58 -42.91
N LYS A 44 -12.35 -12.72 -41.74
CA LYS A 44 -12.95 -13.99 -41.27
C LYS A 44 -14.45 -14.11 -41.59
N LYS A 45 -15.04 -13.27 -42.46
CA LYS A 45 -16.48 -13.33 -42.85
C LYS A 45 -16.97 -14.71 -43.31
N LYS A 46 -16.09 -15.62 -43.77
CA LYS A 46 -16.42 -17.00 -44.18
C LYS A 46 -16.46 -18.03 -43.04
N LYS A 47 -15.90 -17.72 -41.85
CA LYS A 47 -15.81 -18.63 -40.67
C LYS A 47 -16.65 -18.15 -39.47
N LYS A 48 -17.61 -17.23 -39.67
CA LYS A 48 -18.45 -16.71 -38.58
C LYS A 48 -19.26 -17.81 -37.89
N ILE A 49 -19.32 -17.75 -36.57
CA ILE A 49 -20.17 -18.63 -35.78
C ILE A 49 -21.63 -18.32 -36.11
N THR A 50 -22.39 -19.37 -36.38
CA THR A 50 -23.80 -19.28 -36.78
C THR A 50 -24.72 -19.53 -35.59
N SER A 51 -26.03 -19.34 -35.78
CA SER A 51 -27.04 -19.68 -34.78
C SER A 51 -27.00 -21.15 -34.32
N ALA A 52 -26.33 -22.04 -35.06
CA ALA A 52 -26.14 -23.44 -34.68
C ALA A 52 -25.45 -23.61 -33.31
N PHE A 53 -24.55 -22.68 -32.92
CA PHE A 53 -23.96 -22.66 -31.57
C PHE A 53 -25.04 -22.51 -30.49
N LEU A 54 -25.94 -21.52 -30.67
CA LEU A 54 -27.04 -21.27 -29.74
C LEU A 54 -28.04 -22.43 -29.71
N ASP A 55 -28.29 -23.07 -30.86
CA ASP A 55 -29.18 -24.24 -30.95
C ASP A 55 -28.60 -25.46 -30.20
N GLN A 56 -27.28 -25.69 -30.30
CA GLN A 56 -26.59 -26.75 -29.57
C GLN A 56 -26.57 -26.48 -28.07
N PHE A 57 -26.34 -25.23 -27.66
CA PHE A 57 -26.40 -24.81 -26.26
C PHE A 57 -27.80 -25.05 -25.68
N GLU A 58 -28.85 -24.63 -26.40
CA GLU A 58 -30.25 -24.81 -25.99
C GLU A 58 -30.62 -26.28 -25.86
N LYS A 59 -30.13 -27.13 -26.77
CA LYS A 59 -30.33 -28.58 -26.66
C LYS A 59 -29.67 -29.17 -25.40
N LEU A 60 -28.48 -28.70 -25.02
CA LEU A 60 -27.73 -29.23 -23.89
C LEU A 60 -28.28 -28.72 -22.54
N HIS A 61 -28.48 -27.40 -22.43
CA HIS A 61 -28.82 -26.71 -21.17
C HIS A 61 -30.33 -26.45 -21.01
N GLY A 62 -31.13 -26.57 -22.08
CA GLY A 62 -32.58 -26.38 -22.06
C GLY A 62 -33.05 -24.94 -22.29
N PHE A 63 -32.13 -23.98 -22.38
CA PHE A 63 -32.44 -22.57 -22.65
C PHE A 63 -31.48 -21.96 -23.66
N ARG A 64 -31.95 -20.93 -24.38
CA ARG A 64 -31.18 -20.24 -25.42
C ARG A 64 -30.48 -18.99 -24.88
N PRO A 65 -29.16 -18.83 -25.06
CA PRO A 65 -28.46 -17.61 -24.67
C PRO A 65 -28.89 -16.37 -25.46
N PRO A 66 -28.66 -15.14 -24.94
CA PRO A 66 -28.91 -13.90 -25.65
C PRO A 66 -28.17 -13.80 -26.99
N GLY A 67 -28.75 -13.07 -27.94
CA GLY A 67 -28.17 -12.88 -29.28
C GLY A 67 -26.81 -12.18 -29.25
N GLU A 68 -26.58 -11.30 -28.26
CA GLU A 68 -25.32 -10.58 -28.09
C GLU A 68 -24.13 -11.51 -27.79
N ILE A 69 -24.36 -12.71 -27.23
CA ILE A 69 -23.31 -13.73 -27.06
C ILE A 69 -22.73 -14.16 -28.40
N LEU A 70 -23.60 -14.31 -29.42
CA LEU A 70 -23.17 -14.63 -30.78
C LEU A 70 -22.44 -13.45 -31.43
N GLU A 71 -22.74 -12.21 -31.04
CA GLU A 71 -22.00 -11.03 -31.50
C GLU A 71 -20.58 -11.03 -30.92
N TRP A 72 -20.43 -11.27 -29.61
CA TRP A 72 -19.12 -11.40 -28.97
C TRP A 72 -18.28 -12.50 -29.61
N GLU A 73 -18.83 -13.71 -29.78
CA GLU A 73 -18.13 -14.83 -30.42
C GLU A 73 -17.61 -14.48 -31.83
N ASN A 74 -18.31 -13.60 -32.55
CA ASN A 74 -17.91 -13.15 -33.88
C ASN A 74 -16.94 -11.95 -33.86
N VAL A 75 -16.81 -11.23 -32.74
CA VAL A 75 -15.95 -10.06 -32.57
C VAL A 75 -14.66 -10.37 -31.81
N ARG A 76 -14.65 -11.36 -30.91
CA ARG A 76 -13.53 -11.67 -29.99
C ARG A 76 -12.18 -11.89 -30.69
N ILE A 77 -12.18 -12.45 -31.91
CA ILE A 77 -10.95 -12.62 -32.71
C ILE A 77 -10.40 -11.27 -33.16
N ALA A 78 -11.27 -10.33 -33.56
CA ALA A 78 -10.83 -8.97 -33.91
C ALA A 78 -10.34 -8.20 -32.68
N TYR A 79 -10.91 -8.46 -31.50
CA TYR A 79 -10.40 -7.94 -30.24
C TYR A 79 -9.00 -8.50 -29.88
N GLN A 80 -8.78 -9.79 -30.08
CA GLN A 80 -7.49 -10.45 -29.80
C GLN A 80 -6.32 -9.81 -30.57
N GLU A 81 -6.56 -9.28 -31.77
CA GLU A 81 -5.57 -8.57 -32.59
C GLU A 81 -5.19 -7.19 -32.06
N ILE A 82 -6.02 -6.60 -31.19
CA ILE A 82 -5.84 -5.24 -30.67
C ILE A 82 -5.65 -5.19 -29.15
N MET A 83 -5.81 -6.30 -28.43
CA MET A 83 -5.95 -6.29 -26.97
C MET A 83 -4.76 -5.64 -26.24
N TYR A 84 -3.52 -5.78 -26.75
CA TYR A 84 -2.33 -5.13 -26.22
C TYR A 84 -2.24 -3.62 -26.49
N ASN A 85 -3.12 -3.09 -27.33
CA ASN A 85 -3.18 -1.67 -27.72
C ASN A 85 -4.39 -0.94 -27.11
N VAL A 86 -5.16 -1.61 -26.24
CA VAL A 86 -6.32 -1.05 -25.54
C VAL A 86 -5.90 -0.76 -24.09
N SER A 87 -6.41 0.33 -23.51
CA SER A 87 -6.13 0.67 -22.11
C SER A 87 -6.58 -0.45 -21.16
N ASP A 88 -5.72 -0.74 -20.18
CA ASP A 88 -5.81 -1.90 -19.26
C ASP A 88 -6.86 -1.71 -18.15
N ILE A 89 -8.12 -1.47 -18.55
CA ILE A 89 -9.24 -1.31 -17.62
C ILE A 89 -9.84 -2.68 -17.28
N TRP A 90 -10.10 -3.51 -18.30
CA TRP A 90 -10.52 -4.91 -18.17
C TRP A 90 -10.00 -5.73 -19.35
N ASN A 91 -9.30 -6.81 -19.06
CA ASN A 91 -8.79 -7.74 -20.07
C ASN A 91 -9.79 -8.87 -20.31
N MET A 92 -10.39 -8.94 -21.50
CA MET A 92 -11.36 -9.99 -21.88
C MET A 92 -10.65 -11.28 -22.33
N ILE A 93 -9.72 -11.75 -21.50
CA ILE A 93 -8.80 -12.87 -21.78
C ILE A 93 -9.21 -14.11 -20.96
N ASP A 94 -9.07 -15.30 -21.55
CA ASP A 94 -9.27 -16.60 -20.89
C ASP A 94 -7.96 -17.08 -20.25
N HIS A 95 -7.81 -16.90 -18.94
CA HIS A 95 -6.60 -17.27 -18.19
C HIS A 95 -6.55 -18.77 -17.82
N GLY A 96 -6.88 -19.67 -18.74
CA GLY A 96 -6.90 -21.12 -18.47
C GLY A 96 -8.03 -21.52 -17.53
N SER A 97 -9.28 -21.30 -17.95
CA SER A 97 -10.44 -21.72 -17.16
C SER A 97 -10.53 -23.26 -17.07
N GLY A 98 -10.50 -23.81 -15.84
CA GLY A 98 -10.54 -25.25 -15.51
C GLY A 98 -11.75 -26.09 -15.97
N LEU A 99 -12.40 -25.71 -17.08
CA LEU A 99 -13.29 -26.50 -17.92
C LEU A 99 -12.60 -27.08 -19.17
N GLN A 100 -11.29 -26.85 -19.35
CA GLN A 100 -10.45 -27.44 -20.40
C GLN A 100 -9.12 -27.98 -19.84
N ASP A 101 -8.76 -29.23 -20.16
CA ASP A 101 -7.42 -29.79 -19.89
C ASP A 101 -6.43 -29.40 -21.01
N GLU A 102 -5.17 -29.15 -20.67
CA GLU A 102 -4.12 -28.51 -21.50
C GLU A 102 -3.57 -29.37 -22.68
N GLU A 103 -3.91 -30.66 -22.79
CA GLU A 103 -3.14 -31.61 -23.62
C GLU A 103 -3.48 -31.66 -25.14
N ASP A 104 -4.62 -31.12 -25.63
CA ASP A 104 -5.00 -31.23 -27.06
C ASP A 104 -4.71 -29.97 -27.91
N TYR A 105 -4.01 -28.96 -27.36
CA TYR A 105 -3.75 -27.71 -28.09
C TYR A 105 -2.60 -27.77 -29.09
N GLU A 106 -1.81 -28.84 -29.10
CA GLU A 106 -0.78 -29.08 -30.12
C GLU A 106 -1.40 -29.44 -31.50
N GLU A 107 -2.59 -30.07 -31.56
CA GLU A 107 -3.15 -30.56 -32.84
C GLU A 107 -3.87 -29.49 -33.69
N GLU A 108 -4.39 -28.40 -33.11
CA GLU A 108 -5.02 -27.30 -33.89
C GLU A 108 -4.01 -26.26 -34.44
N LEU A 109 -2.75 -26.32 -33.98
CA LEU A 109 -1.66 -25.44 -34.44
C LEU A 109 -0.93 -25.97 -35.68
N ASP A 110 -0.93 -27.29 -35.90
CA ASP A 110 -0.28 -27.91 -37.08
C ASP A 110 -0.97 -27.56 -38.43
N GLU A 111 -2.12 -26.90 -38.42
CA GLU A 111 -2.85 -26.46 -39.64
C GLU A 111 -2.76 -24.93 -39.92
N GLN A 112 -1.99 -24.15 -39.16
CA GLN A 112 -1.76 -22.72 -39.43
C GLN A 112 -0.31 -22.46 -39.83
N ASP A 113 -0.15 -22.06 -41.10
CA ASP A 113 1.08 -21.75 -41.85
C ASP A 113 2.33 -21.43 -41.01
N GLU A 114 3.38 -22.24 -41.18
CA GLU A 114 4.72 -22.21 -40.54
C GLU A 114 5.59 -20.95 -40.85
N ASP A 115 5.01 -19.80 -41.22
CA ASP A 115 5.77 -18.65 -41.75
C ASP A 115 5.60 -17.32 -40.96
N ASP A 116 5.22 -17.35 -39.68
CA ASP A 116 5.17 -16.14 -38.84
C ASP A 116 6.14 -16.26 -37.63
N ASP A 117 7.34 -15.70 -37.78
CA ASP A 117 8.39 -15.57 -36.74
C ASP A 117 8.02 -14.50 -35.68
N GLY A 118 6.78 -14.52 -35.18
CA GLY A 118 6.35 -13.71 -34.04
C GLY A 118 6.17 -14.59 -32.82
N ASP A 119 6.88 -14.29 -31.72
CA ASP A 119 6.66 -14.88 -30.40
C ASP A 119 5.21 -14.61 -29.93
N TYR A 120 4.27 -15.47 -30.35
CA TYR A 120 2.88 -15.43 -29.93
C TYR A 120 2.74 -16.32 -28.70
N TYR A 121 2.69 -15.71 -27.51
CA TYR A 121 2.48 -16.42 -26.25
C TYR A 121 1.10 -17.11 -26.26
N PRO A 122 1.00 -18.45 -26.10
CA PRO A 122 -0.26 -19.19 -26.12
C PRO A 122 -1.26 -18.79 -25.03
N ASP A 123 -0.80 -18.09 -23.99
CA ASP A 123 -1.51 -17.83 -22.72
C ASP A 123 -2.53 -16.68 -22.76
N TYR A 124 -2.64 -15.94 -23.87
CA TYR A 124 -3.51 -14.77 -23.97
C TYR A 124 -4.50 -14.90 -25.14
N ARG A 125 -5.67 -15.50 -24.89
CA ARG A 125 -6.75 -15.63 -25.89
C ARG A 125 -8.03 -14.94 -25.41
N ALA A 126 -8.77 -14.32 -26.34
CA ALA A 126 -10.05 -13.70 -25.99
C ALA A 126 -11.11 -14.75 -25.58
N VAL A 127 -11.86 -14.47 -24.51
CA VAL A 127 -12.82 -15.41 -23.89
C VAL A 127 -13.81 -15.99 -24.90
N SER A 128 -14.04 -17.30 -24.84
CA SER A 128 -15.04 -18.04 -25.62
C SER A 128 -16.08 -18.69 -24.73
N PHE A 129 -17.36 -18.49 -25.02
CA PHE A 129 -18.49 -19.15 -24.35
C PHE A 129 -18.81 -20.52 -24.96
N GLN A 130 -18.16 -20.90 -26.07
CA GLN A 130 -18.28 -22.25 -26.63
C GLN A 130 -17.82 -23.34 -25.67
N LYS A 131 -16.96 -23.03 -24.68
CA LYS A 131 -16.54 -23.98 -23.64
C LYS A 131 -17.71 -24.60 -22.87
N PHE A 132 -18.86 -23.91 -22.77
CA PHE A 132 -20.08 -24.44 -22.15
C PHE A 132 -20.85 -25.45 -23.00
N LEU A 133 -20.45 -25.71 -24.25
CA LEU A 133 -20.89 -26.90 -24.99
C LEU A 133 -20.22 -28.19 -24.47
N LEU A 134 -19.13 -28.05 -23.72
CA LEU A 134 -18.38 -29.14 -23.07
C LEU A 134 -18.03 -30.24 -24.08
N SER A 135 -17.44 -29.83 -25.21
CA SER A 135 -17.11 -30.73 -26.33
C SER A 135 -16.10 -31.82 -25.95
N GLN A 136 -15.27 -31.57 -24.93
CA GLN A 136 -14.28 -32.53 -24.41
C GLN A 136 -14.89 -33.67 -23.58
N SER A 137 -16.13 -33.50 -23.08
CA SER A 137 -16.84 -34.53 -22.33
C SER A 137 -17.71 -35.38 -23.25
N ASN A 138 -17.48 -36.69 -23.27
CA ASN A 138 -18.13 -37.61 -24.21
C ASN A 138 -19.49 -38.12 -23.69
N THR A 139 -19.70 -38.11 -22.37
CA THR A 139 -20.95 -38.53 -21.73
C THR A 139 -21.65 -37.37 -21.03
N ILE A 140 -22.97 -37.48 -20.84
CA ILE A 140 -23.73 -36.45 -20.11
C ILE A 140 -23.32 -36.40 -18.63
N GLU A 141 -22.95 -37.55 -18.04
CA GLU A 141 -22.42 -37.62 -16.68
C GLU A 141 -21.09 -36.86 -16.53
N GLU A 142 -20.15 -36.97 -17.48
CA GLU A 142 -18.91 -36.18 -17.50
C GLU A 142 -19.20 -34.68 -17.62
N LYS A 143 -20.14 -34.28 -18.49
CA LYS A 143 -20.56 -32.88 -18.65
C LYS A 143 -21.12 -32.29 -17.36
N VAL A 144 -21.97 -33.05 -16.66
CA VAL A 144 -22.48 -32.63 -15.35
C VAL A 144 -21.34 -32.49 -14.35
N ASN A 145 -20.43 -33.46 -14.29
CA ASN A 145 -19.28 -33.42 -13.38
C ASN A 145 -18.33 -32.24 -13.66
N ALA A 146 -18.14 -31.83 -14.92
CA ALA A 146 -17.36 -30.64 -15.26
C ALA A 146 -17.99 -29.36 -14.70
N LEU A 147 -19.32 -29.22 -14.81
CA LEU A 147 -20.06 -28.07 -14.28
C LEU A 147 -20.05 -28.02 -12.76
N ILE A 148 -20.37 -29.13 -12.09
CA ILE A 148 -20.31 -29.16 -10.62
C ILE A 148 -18.86 -29.26 -10.10
N GLY A 149 -17.87 -29.45 -10.98
CA GLY A 149 -16.47 -29.71 -10.62
C GLY A 149 -15.51 -28.54 -10.85
N SER A 150 -16.01 -27.35 -11.20
CA SER A 150 -15.25 -26.08 -11.36
C SER A 150 -16.06 -24.85 -10.89
N TYR A 151 -15.43 -23.88 -10.20
CA TYR A 151 -16.16 -22.77 -9.58
C TYR A 151 -17.00 -22.01 -10.62
N GLN A 152 -16.42 -21.80 -11.81
CA GLN A 152 -17.10 -21.24 -12.96
C GLN A 152 -18.31 -22.07 -13.42
N GLY A 153 -18.21 -23.39 -13.41
CA GLY A 153 -19.32 -24.28 -13.74
C GLY A 153 -20.47 -24.19 -12.75
N LEU A 154 -20.19 -24.08 -11.45
CA LEU A 154 -21.21 -23.87 -10.41
C LEU A 154 -21.82 -22.47 -10.49
N MET A 155 -21.00 -21.45 -10.71
CA MET A 155 -21.46 -20.08 -10.96
C MET A 155 -22.45 -20.05 -12.12
N PHE A 156 -22.09 -20.63 -13.25
CA PHE A 156 -22.97 -20.75 -14.40
C PHE A 156 -24.24 -21.56 -14.08
N LEU A 157 -24.11 -22.72 -13.42
CA LEU A 157 -25.25 -23.57 -13.11
C LEU A 157 -26.27 -22.86 -12.21
N PHE A 158 -25.81 -22.08 -11.23
CA PHE A 158 -26.68 -21.43 -10.24
C PHE A 158 -27.15 -20.02 -10.61
N THR A 159 -26.46 -19.33 -11.51
CA THR A 159 -26.75 -17.91 -11.80
C THR A 159 -26.85 -17.62 -13.29
N GLY A 160 -26.39 -18.54 -14.13
CA GLY A 160 -26.30 -18.39 -15.57
C GLY A 160 -25.18 -17.47 -16.05
N VAL A 161 -24.31 -16.96 -15.16
CA VAL A 161 -23.19 -16.09 -15.54
C VAL A 161 -21.94 -16.90 -15.87
N ALA A 162 -21.13 -16.37 -16.77
CA ALA A 162 -19.87 -16.95 -17.21
C ALA A 162 -18.76 -15.89 -17.20
N HIS A 163 -17.56 -16.24 -16.74
CA HIS A 163 -16.40 -15.35 -16.75
C HIS A 163 -16.16 -14.76 -18.15
N PHE A 164 -15.85 -13.47 -18.19
CA PHE A 164 -15.72 -12.67 -19.40
C PHE A 164 -14.40 -11.88 -19.47
N GLY A 165 -13.82 -11.51 -18.33
CA GLY A 165 -12.54 -10.81 -18.25
C GLY A 165 -12.15 -10.47 -16.82
N SER A 166 -10.94 -9.92 -16.63
CA SER A 166 -10.39 -9.54 -15.32
C SER A 166 -9.61 -8.22 -15.40
N ASP A 167 -9.47 -7.52 -14.29
CA ASP A 167 -8.60 -6.33 -14.17
C ASP A 167 -7.24 -6.70 -13.53
N GLY A 168 -6.30 -5.75 -13.53
CA GLY A 168 -4.97 -5.92 -12.91
C GLY A 168 -4.99 -6.03 -11.37
N GLY A 169 -6.12 -5.68 -10.73
CA GLY A 169 -6.34 -5.79 -9.29
C GLY A 169 -6.81 -7.18 -8.85
N GLY A 170 -7.22 -8.04 -9.79
CA GLY A 170 -7.73 -9.39 -9.54
C GLY A 170 -9.26 -9.49 -9.54
N ASP A 171 -9.99 -8.39 -9.71
CA ASP A 171 -11.44 -8.41 -9.90
C ASP A 171 -11.78 -8.97 -11.28
N SER A 172 -12.99 -9.52 -11.43
CA SER A 172 -13.43 -10.14 -12.68
C SER A 172 -14.79 -9.65 -13.13
N CYS A 173 -15.09 -9.75 -14.41
CA CYS A 173 -16.40 -9.47 -14.98
C CYS A 173 -17.02 -10.75 -15.57
N TRP A 174 -18.34 -10.86 -15.45
CA TRP A 174 -19.10 -12.08 -15.75
C TRP A 174 -20.35 -11.75 -16.56
N VAL A 175 -20.56 -12.47 -17.65
CA VAL A 175 -21.66 -12.25 -18.59
C VAL A 175 -22.82 -13.21 -18.32
N ASN A 176 -24.04 -12.70 -18.25
CA ASN A 176 -25.27 -13.45 -18.11
C ASN A 176 -25.67 -14.14 -19.43
N LEU A 177 -25.71 -15.48 -19.40
CA LEU A 177 -26.12 -16.32 -20.52
C LEU A 177 -27.61 -16.73 -20.47
N LEU A 178 -28.37 -16.34 -19.45
CA LEU A 178 -29.81 -16.63 -19.37
C LEU A 178 -30.61 -15.89 -20.45
N PRO A 179 -31.77 -16.41 -20.87
CA PRO A 179 -32.58 -15.77 -21.90
C PRO A 179 -33.02 -14.35 -21.50
N HIS A 180 -32.74 -13.38 -22.38
CA HIS A 180 -33.15 -11.99 -22.20
C HIS A 180 -34.10 -11.53 -23.32
N ALA A 181 -35.17 -10.79 -22.95
CA ALA A 181 -36.22 -10.38 -23.90
C ALA A 181 -35.72 -9.46 -25.02
N GLU A 182 -34.63 -8.72 -24.79
CA GLU A 182 -34.02 -7.82 -25.78
C GLU A 182 -32.82 -8.44 -26.49
N GLY A 183 -32.46 -9.68 -26.17
CA GLY A 183 -31.28 -10.35 -26.74
C GLY A 183 -29.93 -9.86 -26.19
N SER A 184 -29.94 -8.93 -25.23
CA SER A 184 -28.80 -8.41 -24.47
C SER A 184 -28.22 -9.40 -23.47
N ALA A 185 -26.90 -9.37 -23.29
CA ALA A 185 -26.17 -10.17 -22.31
C ALA A 185 -25.57 -9.28 -21.22
N GLU A 186 -26.17 -9.28 -20.04
CA GLU A 186 -25.78 -8.41 -18.91
C GLU A 186 -24.38 -8.75 -18.40
N VAL A 187 -23.59 -7.75 -18.02
CA VAL A 187 -22.25 -7.92 -17.46
C VAL A 187 -22.25 -7.51 -15.99
N HIS A 188 -21.81 -8.40 -15.12
CA HIS A 188 -21.66 -8.16 -13.69
C HIS A 188 -20.17 -8.05 -13.35
N ARG A 189 -19.82 -7.09 -12.50
CA ARG A 189 -18.51 -7.07 -11.85
C ARG A 189 -18.54 -8.02 -10.64
N TYR A 190 -17.43 -8.70 -10.40
CA TYR A 190 -17.21 -9.63 -9.31
C TYR A 190 -15.97 -9.19 -8.55
N ASN A 191 -16.17 -8.77 -7.30
CA ASN A 191 -15.10 -8.38 -6.43
C ASN A 191 -14.47 -9.65 -5.82
N HIS A 192 -13.19 -9.87 -6.11
CA HIS A 192 -12.50 -11.09 -5.70
C HIS A 192 -12.14 -11.10 -4.20
N GLU A 193 -11.99 -9.92 -3.58
CA GLU A 193 -11.65 -9.78 -2.16
C GLU A 193 -12.81 -10.21 -1.25
N ILE A 194 -14.05 -9.86 -1.62
CA ILE A 194 -15.27 -10.18 -0.86
C ILE A 194 -16.06 -11.35 -1.47
N GLY A 195 -15.72 -11.77 -2.68
CA GLY A 195 -16.35 -12.88 -3.38
C GLY A 195 -17.84 -12.65 -3.66
N GLU A 196 -18.18 -11.46 -4.16
CA GLU A 196 -19.56 -11.03 -4.44
C GLU A 196 -19.68 -10.36 -5.81
N LEU A 197 -20.85 -10.49 -6.43
CA LEU A 197 -21.22 -9.67 -7.59
C LEU A 197 -21.63 -8.28 -7.09
N GLU A 198 -21.22 -7.23 -7.78
CA GLU A 198 -21.61 -5.86 -7.44
C GLU A 198 -23.11 -5.60 -7.66
N ASP A 199 -23.63 -4.60 -6.92
CA ASP A 199 -25.07 -4.29 -6.77
C ASP A 199 -25.80 -3.97 -8.10
N GLU A 200 -25.13 -3.40 -9.11
CA GLU A 200 -25.77 -3.02 -10.37
C GLU A 200 -25.02 -3.62 -11.58
N PRO A 201 -25.72 -4.40 -12.46
CA PRO A 201 -25.12 -4.90 -13.68
C PRO A 201 -25.05 -3.82 -14.76
N PHE A 202 -24.10 -3.99 -15.68
CA PHE A 202 -24.23 -3.39 -16.99
C PHE A 202 -25.24 -4.19 -17.80
N PHE A 203 -26.24 -3.52 -18.38
CA PHE A 203 -27.38 -4.19 -19.01
C PHE A 203 -27.10 -4.93 -20.33
N SER A 204 -25.86 -4.91 -20.82
CA SER A 204 -25.38 -5.59 -22.04
C SER A 204 -23.85 -5.52 -22.12
N ILE A 205 -23.21 -6.33 -22.98
CA ILE A 205 -21.76 -6.23 -23.27
C ILE A 205 -21.47 -4.89 -23.95
N SER A 206 -22.34 -4.48 -24.88
CA SER A 206 -22.23 -3.21 -25.59
C SER A 206 -22.24 -2.00 -24.64
N HIS A 207 -23.08 -2.04 -23.60
CA HIS A 207 -23.14 -1.02 -22.56
C HIS A 207 -21.90 -1.04 -21.66
N PHE A 208 -21.45 -2.23 -21.25
CA PHE A 208 -20.23 -2.39 -20.46
C PHE A 208 -19.02 -1.74 -21.13
N ILE A 209 -18.83 -2.01 -22.42
CA ILE A 209 -17.73 -1.42 -23.20
C ILE A 209 -17.89 0.09 -23.35
N ALA A 210 -19.10 0.55 -23.67
CA ALA A 210 -19.37 1.97 -23.84
C ALA A 210 -19.13 2.81 -22.57
N ALA A 211 -19.45 2.25 -21.40
CA ALA A 211 -19.35 2.93 -20.12
C ALA A 211 -17.92 2.91 -19.53
N ASN A 212 -17.14 1.85 -19.76
CA ASN A 212 -15.81 1.71 -19.14
C ASN A 212 -14.68 2.31 -19.98
N TRP A 213 -14.77 2.31 -21.32
CA TRP A 213 -13.74 2.93 -22.15
C TRP A 213 -14.20 4.29 -22.66
N SER A 214 -13.34 5.30 -22.48
CA SER A 214 -13.56 6.72 -22.72
C SER A 214 -12.33 7.32 -23.38
N ASN A 215 -12.44 7.85 -24.61
CA ASN A 215 -11.32 8.53 -25.27
C ASN A 215 -11.10 9.97 -24.72
N GLU A 216 -11.89 10.40 -23.73
CA GLU A 216 -11.87 11.76 -23.15
C GLU A 216 -10.92 11.90 -21.95
N ASP A 217 -10.49 10.79 -21.33
CA ASP A 217 -9.76 10.81 -20.03
C ASP A 217 -8.27 10.40 -20.10
N ASP A 218 -7.68 10.18 -21.29
CA ASP A 218 -6.23 9.97 -21.45
C ASP A 218 -5.44 11.30 -21.40
N ASP A 219 -5.70 12.11 -20.38
CA ASP A 219 -4.87 13.26 -19.99
C ASP A 219 -4.36 12.99 -18.57
N GLU A 220 -3.43 12.02 -18.41
CA GLU A 220 -2.42 11.90 -17.32
C GLU A 220 -2.00 10.42 -17.15
N ASP A 221 -0.87 10.05 -17.77
CA ASP A 221 0.26 9.37 -17.12
C ASP A 221 1.32 9.09 -18.21
N ASP A 222 2.14 10.11 -18.49
CA ASP A 222 3.44 9.94 -19.14
C ASP A 222 4.32 9.11 -18.18
N TYR A 223 4.16 7.79 -18.22
CA TYR A 223 5.27 6.90 -17.91
C TYR A 223 6.33 7.15 -18.99
N GLU A 224 7.43 7.78 -18.60
CA GLU A 224 8.66 7.83 -19.38
C GLU A 224 9.18 6.40 -19.58
N ASP A 225 8.63 5.68 -20.56
CA ASP A 225 9.23 4.47 -21.06
C ASP A 225 10.50 4.82 -21.85
N GLU A 226 11.51 4.00 -21.56
CA GLU A 226 12.89 4.10 -21.94
C GLU A 226 13.07 4.31 -23.45
N GLU A 227 14.11 5.06 -23.83
CA GLU A 227 14.58 5.22 -25.21
C GLU A 227 14.84 3.84 -25.87
N GLU A 228 13.83 3.29 -26.56
CA GLU A 228 14.03 2.35 -27.66
C GLU A 228 13.93 3.11 -28.99
N ASP A 229 14.90 2.84 -29.86
CA ASP A 229 15.18 3.53 -31.11
C ASP A 229 13.93 3.77 -31.99
N GLU A 230 13.38 5.00 -32.00
CA GLU A 230 12.32 5.37 -32.95
C GLU A 230 12.89 5.66 -34.34
N GLU A 231 12.75 4.69 -35.25
CA GLU A 231 12.60 4.97 -36.67
C GLU A 231 11.43 5.95 -36.88
N GLU A 232 11.64 7.00 -37.70
CA GLU A 232 10.63 8.01 -38.04
C GLU A 232 9.29 7.39 -38.49
N SER A 233 8.35 7.23 -37.57
CA SER A 233 6.98 6.84 -37.89
C SER A 233 6.09 8.08 -37.99
N VAL A 234 5.22 8.10 -39.00
CA VAL A 234 4.29 9.20 -39.26
C VAL A 234 3.33 9.31 -38.06
N PRO A 235 3.12 10.52 -37.48
CA PRO A 235 2.22 10.67 -36.34
C PRO A 235 0.81 10.19 -36.72
N ASP A 236 0.37 9.09 -36.10
CA ASP A 236 -0.93 8.51 -36.33
C ASP A 236 -2.02 9.43 -35.77
N THR A 237 -3.07 9.66 -36.55
CA THR A 237 -4.18 10.54 -36.17
C THR A 237 -5.01 9.91 -35.05
N ARG A 238 -5.08 10.61 -33.90
CA ARG A 238 -6.04 10.32 -32.83
C ARG A 238 -7.47 10.50 -33.37
N VAL A 239 -8.36 9.57 -33.03
CA VAL A 239 -9.77 9.58 -33.43
C VAL A 239 -10.65 9.61 -32.19
N GLU A 240 -11.40 10.70 -32.03
CA GLU A 240 -12.34 10.87 -30.91
C GLU A 240 -13.54 9.91 -31.04
N SER A 241 -14.12 9.56 -29.90
CA SER A 241 -15.38 8.80 -29.84
C SER A 241 -16.53 9.70 -30.32
N VAL A 242 -17.47 9.13 -31.06
CA VAL A 242 -18.65 9.87 -31.56
C VAL A 242 -19.90 9.63 -30.72
N MET A 243 -19.78 8.83 -29.66
CA MET A 243 -20.86 8.51 -28.74
C MET A 243 -20.96 9.56 -27.61
N ASP A 244 -22.06 10.33 -27.60
CA ASP A 244 -22.36 11.30 -26.53
C ASP A 244 -22.70 10.57 -25.22
N SER A 245 -22.07 10.96 -24.11
CA SER A 245 -22.31 10.40 -22.76
C SER A 245 -23.79 10.46 -22.33
N LYS A 246 -24.60 11.36 -22.91
CA LYS A 246 -26.06 11.40 -22.70
C LYS A 246 -26.78 10.16 -23.23
N VAL A 247 -26.26 9.51 -24.28
CA VAL A 247 -26.86 8.29 -24.85
C VAL A 247 -26.76 7.14 -23.84
N ILE A 248 -25.61 6.99 -23.20
CA ILE A 248 -25.35 6.01 -22.13
C ILE A 248 -26.30 6.24 -20.95
N LYS A 249 -26.33 7.46 -20.41
CA LYS A 249 -27.20 7.82 -19.27
C LYS A 249 -28.70 7.65 -19.54
N GLN A 250 -29.14 7.90 -20.79
CA GLN A 250 -30.52 7.68 -21.18
C GLN A 250 -30.87 6.19 -21.27
N TYR A 251 -29.93 5.38 -21.77
CA TYR A 251 -30.07 3.92 -21.83
C TYR A 251 -30.15 3.32 -20.42
N GLU A 252 -29.20 3.63 -19.53
CA GLU A 252 -29.16 3.15 -18.13
C GLU A 252 -30.50 3.37 -17.42
N LYS A 253 -31.05 4.59 -17.52
CA LYS A 253 -32.32 4.94 -16.89
C LYS A 253 -33.52 4.14 -17.41
N GLU A 254 -33.51 3.77 -18.68
CA GLU A 254 -34.59 2.95 -19.28
C GLU A 254 -34.39 1.47 -18.99
N ALA A 255 -33.16 0.99 -19.04
CA ALA A 255 -32.79 -0.39 -18.77
C ALA A 255 -33.00 -0.76 -17.29
N GLN A 256 -32.60 0.10 -16.35
CA GLN A 256 -32.83 -0.10 -14.91
C GLN A 256 -34.32 -0.29 -14.60
N LYS A 257 -35.20 0.55 -15.16
CA LYS A 257 -36.66 0.42 -14.97
C LYS A 257 -37.21 -0.91 -15.46
N LYS A 258 -36.64 -1.47 -16.53
CA LYS A 258 -37.02 -2.78 -17.05
C LYS A 258 -36.45 -3.88 -16.16
N TYR A 259 -35.21 -3.75 -15.72
CA TYR A 259 -34.53 -4.68 -14.81
C TYR A 259 -35.30 -4.81 -13.49
N ASP A 260 -35.67 -3.70 -12.84
CA ASP A 260 -36.40 -3.69 -11.57
C ASP A 260 -37.72 -4.48 -11.61
N GLN A 261 -38.39 -4.53 -12.77
CA GLN A 261 -39.67 -5.21 -12.94
C GLN A 261 -39.54 -6.71 -13.20
N ARG A 262 -38.33 -7.23 -13.44
CA ARG A 262 -38.14 -8.65 -13.75
C ARG A 262 -38.25 -9.51 -12.49
N PRO A 263 -38.76 -10.76 -12.60
CA PRO A 263 -38.73 -11.71 -11.51
C PRO A 263 -37.31 -12.04 -11.06
N PHE A 264 -37.11 -12.28 -9.77
CA PHE A 264 -35.79 -12.57 -9.19
C PHE A 264 -35.08 -13.75 -9.87
N TYR A 265 -35.80 -14.80 -10.26
CA TYR A 265 -35.24 -16.01 -10.86
C TYR A 265 -34.78 -15.84 -12.32
N THR A 266 -34.85 -14.61 -12.85
CA THR A 266 -34.31 -14.20 -14.15
C THR A 266 -33.16 -13.22 -14.03
N LYS A 267 -32.81 -12.81 -12.80
CA LYS A 267 -31.72 -11.89 -12.47
C LYS A 267 -30.56 -12.68 -11.88
N SER A 268 -29.40 -12.62 -12.52
CA SER A 268 -28.23 -13.36 -12.06
C SER A 268 -27.72 -12.90 -10.70
N LEU A 269 -27.84 -11.60 -10.38
CA LEU A 269 -27.48 -11.06 -9.06
C LEU A 269 -28.35 -11.66 -7.94
N ASP A 270 -29.68 -11.60 -8.06
CA ASP A 270 -30.60 -12.19 -7.09
C ASP A 270 -30.38 -13.72 -6.94
N LEU A 271 -30.06 -14.42 -8.04
CA LEU A 271 -29.72 -15.84 -8.01
C LEU A 271 -28.37 -16.10 -7.33
N PHE A 272 -27.37 -15.25 -7.56
CA PHE A 272 -26.06 -15.33 -6.92
C PHE A 272 -26.17 -15.17 -5.41
N GLU A 273 -26.85 -14.12 -4.93
CA GLU A 273 -27.06 -13.90 -3.49
C GLU A 273 -27.64 -15.16 -2.81
N ARG A 274 -28.64 -15.79 -3.43
CA ARG A 274 -29.32 -17.00 -2.93
C ARG A 274 -28.44 -18.25 -2.93
N THR A 275 -27.54 -18.36 -3.90
CA THR A 275 -26.80 -19.60 -4.21
C THR A 275 -25.35 -19.55 -3.77
N SER A 276 -24.84 -18.37 -3.46
CA SER A 276 -23.44 -18.09 -3.16
C SER A 276 -22.86 -18.98 -2.05
N TRP A 277 -23.67 -19.37 -1.07
CA TRP A 277 -23.26 -20.30 -0.02
C TRP A 277 -22.90 -21.70 -0.52
N LEU A 278 -23.45 -22.15 -1.66
CA LEU A 278 -23.21 -23.47 -2.26
C LEU A 278 -22.00 -23.53 -3.19
N LEU A 279 -21.42 -22.38 -3.58
CA LEU A 279 -20.41 -22.32 -4.64
C LEU A 279 -19.11 -23.07 -4.29
N GLY A 280 -18.85 -23.37 -3.02
CA GLY A 280 -17.67 -24.16 -2.59
C GLY A 280 -17.93 -25.67 -2.42
N HIS A 281 -19.20 -26.08 -2.31
CA HIS A 281 -19.57 -27.38 -1.73
C HIS A 281 -19.12 -28.60 -2.52
N SER A 282 -18.83 -28.45 -3.80
CA SER A 282 -18.33 -29.53 -4.65
C SER A 282 -16.79 -29.62 -4.73
N TYR A 283 -16.06 -28.62 -4.20
CA TYR A 283 -14.59 -28.64 -4.08
C TYR A 283 -14.11 -29.19 -2.75
N GLY A 284 -15.00 -29.29 -1.76
CA GLY A 284 -14.67 -29.82 -0.44
C GLY A 284 -14.51 -28.75 0.63
N ASP A 285 -14.54 -27.47 0.25
CA ASP A 285 -14.39 -26.35 1.17
C ASP A 285 -15.65 -25.45 1.08
N PRO A 286 -16.24 -24.99 2.20
CA PRO A 286 -17.40 -24.11 2.16
C PRO A 286 -17.07 -22.75 1.51
N ALA A 287 -18.07 -22.09 0.91
CA ALA A 287 -17.91 -20.79 0.25
C ALA A 287 -17.38 -19.67 1.20
N TYR A 288 -16.87 -18.58 0.63
CA TYR A 288 -16.56 -17.37 1.40
C TYR A 288 -17.81 -16.87 2.13
N ALA A 289 -17.68 -16.47 3.40
CA ALA A 289 -18.81 -16.10 4.26
C ALA A 289 -19.97 -17.13 4.20
N TYR A 290 -19.62 -18.42 3.99
CA TYR A 290 -20.54 -19.54 3.73
C TYR A 290 -21.80 -19.45 4.57
N ALA A 291 -21.57 -19.18 5.83
CA ALA A 291 -22.52 -19.36 6.85
C ALA A 291 -23.48 -18.15 6.87
N GLU A 292 -23.00 -16.90 6.75
CA GLU A 292 -23.81 -15.69 6.53
C GLU A 292 -24.73 -15.86 5.30
N LYS A 293 -24.13 -16.36 4.22
CA LYS A 293 -24.84 -16.67 2.97
C LYS A 293 -25.81 -17.85 3.15
N LEU A 294 -25.52 -18.80 4.04
CA LEU A 294 -26.42 -19.90 4.39
C LEU A 294 -27.58 -19.41 5.26
N ALA A 295 -27.39 -18.48 6.20
CA ALA A 295 -28.48 -17.97 7.03
C ALA A 295 -29.47 -17.10 6.24
N SER A 296 -28.96 -16.35 5.25
CA SER A 296 -29.77 -15.64 4.27
C SER A 296 -30.36 -16.55 3.18
N ALA A 297 -29.98 -17.82 3.14
CA ALA A 297 -30.51 -18.77 2.16
C ALA A 297 -32.03 -18.94 2.35
N PRO A 298 -32.76 -19.09 1.22
CA PRO A 298 -34.19 -19.40 1.22
C PRO A 298 -34.60 -20.46 2.24
N ASN A 299 -35.68 -20.19 2.96
CA ASN A 299 -36.21 -21.06 4.00
C ASN A 299 -37.18 -22.11 3.43
N PHE A 300 -37.67 -23.01 4.27
CA PHE A 300 -38.56 -24.08 3.83
C PHE A 300 -39.93 -23.59 3.32
N LYS A 301 -40.39 -22.41 3.77
CA LYS A 301 -41.60 -21.75 3.23
C LYS A 301 -41.34 -21.22 1.83
N ASP A 302 -40.17 -20.65 1.57
CA ASP A 302 -39.78 -20.16 0.24
C ASP A 302 -39.75 -21.33 -0.76
N TRP A 303 -39.20 -22.49 -0.37
CA TRP A 303 -39.29 -23.73 -1.15
C TRP A 303 -40.72 -24.07 -1.58
N GLU A 304 -41.68 -24.07 -0.65
CA GLU A 304 -43.07 -24.41 -0.94
C GLU A 304 -43.74 -23.43 -1.92
N GLU A 305 -43.34 -22.16 -1.88
CA GLU A 305 -43.84 -21.13 -2.80
C GLU A 305 -43.19 -21.22 -4.18
N GLU A 306 -41.89 -21.54 -4.24
CA GLU A 306 -41.04 -21.52 -5.43
C GLU A 306 -41.04 -22.83 -6.21
N LYS A 307 -41.42 -23.98 -5.63
CA LYS A 307 -41.38 -25.27 -6.35
C LYS A 307 -42.21 -25.31 -7.63
N LYS A 308 -43.24 -24.46 -7.75
CA LYS A 308 -44.04 -24.26 -8.97
C LYS A 308 -43.30 -23.50 -10.08
N LEU A 309 -42.23 -22.79 -9.74
CA LEU A 309 -41.40 -21.97 -10.63
C LEU A 309 -40.19 -22.73 -11.19
N LEU A 310 -39.85 -23.93 -10.67
CA LEU A 310 -38.73 -24.73 -11.19
C LEU A 310 -38.86 -25.01 -12.69
N GLY A 311 -40.09 -25.16 -13.19
CA GLY A 311 -40.40 -25.32 -14.61
C GLY A 311 -40.01 -24.11 -15.50
N GLN A 312 -39.68 -22.97 -14.89
CA GLN A 312 -39.44 -21.70 -15.56
C GLN A 312 -38.00 -21.17 -15.36
N SER A 313 -37.20 -21.80 -14.49
CA SER A 313 -35.82 -21.38 -14.20
C SER A 313 -34.92 -22.59 -13.93
N TYR A 314 -33.95 -22.78 -14.83
CA TYR A 314 -32.95 -23.86 -14.76
C TYR A 314 -32.03 -23.72 -13.55
N SER A 315 -31.56 -22.50 -13.32
CA SER A 315 -30.70 -22.18 -12.19
C SER A 315 -31.39 -22.42 -10.85
N LEU A 316 -32.67 -22.05 -10.74
CA LEU A 316 -33.46 -22.31 -9.53
C LEU A 316 -33.69 -23.81 -9.29
N ALA A 317 -33.88 -24.58 -10.36
CA ALA A 317 -34.00 -26.04 -10.28
C ALA A 317 -32.69 -26.70 -9.83
N ALA A 318 -31.54 -26.26 -10.34
CA ALA A 318 -30.23 -26.73 -9.89
C ALA A 318 -29.98 -26.41 -8.41
N TYR A 319 -30.28 -25.17 -8.01
CA TYR A 319 -30.17 -24.72 -6.63
C TYR A 319 -30.95 -25.60 -5.67
N TRP A 320 -32.26 -25.75 -5.85
CA TRP A 320 -33.09 -26.47 -4.88
C TRP A 320 -32.75 -27.97 -4.77
N MET A 321 -32.30 -28.60 -5.85
CA MET A 321 -31.80 -29.98 -5.79
C MET A 321 -30.58 -30.12 -4.88
N LEU A 322 -29.56 -29.26 -5.08
CA LEU A 322 -28.30 -29.32 -4.32
C LEU A 322 -28.46 -28.77 -2.91
N ALA A 323 -29.19 -27.66 -2.73
CA ALA A 323 -29.48 -27.06 -1.43
C ALA A 323 -30.13 -28.08 -0.49
N HIS A 324 -31.22 -28.71 -0.91
CA HIS A 324 -31.91 -29.70 -0.07
C HIS A 324 -31.06 -30.95 0.20
N TYR A 325 -30.22 -31.36 -0.73
CA TYR A 325 -29.30 -32.48 -0.53
C TYR A 325 -28.29 -32.21 0.60
N PHE A 326 -27.68 -31.02 0.60
CA PHE A 326 -26.71 -30.61 1.61
C PHE A 326 -27.36 -30.23 2.96
N MET A 327 -28.56 -29.62 2.94
CA MET A 327 -29.37 -29.32 4.13
C MET A 327 -30.04 -30.56 4.76
N LYS A 328 -29.91 -31.74 4.16
CA LYS A 328 -30.59 -32.99 4.58
C LYS A 328 -32.12 -32.88 4.63
N ASN A 329 -32.71 -32.09 3.72
CA ASN A 329 -34.15 -32.06 3.48
C ASN A 329 -34.52 -33.16 2.48
N GLU A 330 -34.43 -34.43 2.89
CA GLU A 330 -34.48 -35.59 2.00
C GLU A 330 -35.79 -35.67 1.21
N SER A 331 -36.93 -35.35 1.82
CA SER A 331 -38.24 -35.41 1.14
C SER A 331 -38.35 -34.35 0.05
N ALA A 332 -37.98 -33.11 0.39
CA ALA A 332 -38.01 -31.98 -0.53
C ALA A 332 -36.96 -32.12 -1.64
N CYS A 333 -35.79 -32.68 -1.35
CA CYS A 333 -34.76 -32.99 -2.35
C CYS A 333 -35.28 -33.97 -3.40
N ARG A 334 -35.97 -35.04 -2.98
CA ARG A 334 -36.59 -36.01 -3.91
C ARG A 334 -37.67 -35.34 -4.77
N GLU A 335 -38.52 -34.49 -4.20
CA GLU A 335 -39.53 -33.74 -4.95
C GLU A 335 -38.90 -32.80 -5.99
N ALA A 336 -37.86 -32.04 -5.61
CA ALA A 336 -37.10 -31.18 -6.51
C ALA A 336 -36.50 -31.97 -7.68
N CYS A 337 -35.85 -33.12 -7.41
CA CYS A 337 -35.31 -33.97 -8.47
C CYS A 337 -36.39 -34.51 -9.43
N GLU A 338 -37.57 -34.91 -8.93
CA GLU A 338 -38.65 -35.41 -9.78
C GLU A 338 -39.29 -34.32 -10.67
N LEU A 339 -39.29 -33.06 -10.20
CA LEU A 339 -39.70 -31.91 -11.01
C LEU A 339 -38.65 -31.58 -12.07
N SER A 340 -37.36 -31.52 -11.70
CA SER A 340 -36.25 -31.16 -12.58
C SER A 340 -35.99 -32.18 -13.70
N LYS A 341 -36.30 -33.46 -13.49
CA LYS A 341 -36.22 -34.50 -14.54
C LYS A 341 -37.08 -34.23 -15.78
N LYS A 342 -38.11 -33.38 -15.65
CA LYS A 342 -39.08 -33.08 -16.72
C LYS A 342 -38.73 -31.81 -17.51
N LEU A 343 -37.68 -31.10 -17.11
CA LEU A 343 -37.19 -29.92 -17.82
C LEU A 343 -36.55 -30.33 -19.16
N PRO A 344 -36.64 -29.50 -20.21
CA PRO A 344 -35.94 -29.76 -21.45
C PRO A 344 -34.43 -29.53 -21.27
N GLY A 345 -33.60 -30.02 -22.19
CA GLY A 345 -32.15 -30.11 -22.00
C GLY A 345 -31.70 -31.45 -21.42
N GLU A 346 -30.39 -31.64 -21.30
CA GLU A 346 -29.78 -32.91 -20.87
C GLU A 346 -29.09 -32.80 -19.50
N ILE A 347 -28.57 -31.62 -19.13
CA ILE A 347 -27.77 -31.40 -17.89
C ILE A 347 -28.58 -31.58 -16.60
N LEU A 348 -29.69 -30.85 -16.41
CA LEU A 348 -30.46 -30.93 -15.16
C LEU A 348 -31.15 -32.29 -14.93
N PRO A 349 -31.74 -32.94 -15.95
CA PRO A 349 -32.24 -34.30 -15.79
C PRO A 349 -31.17 -35.30 -15.35
N ALA A 350 -29.94 -35.16 -15.87
CA ALA A 350 -28.80 -35.99 -15.46
C ALA A 350 -28.35 -35.68 -14.01
N LEU A 351 -28.26 -34.41 -13.63
CA LEU A 351 -27.98 -33.99 -12.24
C LEU A 351 -29.01 -34.55 -11.24
N ALA A 352 -30.30 -34.49 -11.58
CA ALA A 352 -31.37 -35.05 -10.76
C ALA A 352 -31.23 -36.57 -10.55
N LYS A 353 -30.85 -37.30 -11.60
CA LYS A 353 -30.59 -38.75 -11.53
C LYS A 353 -29.38 -39.06 -10.64
N MET A 354 -28.34 -38.25 -10.72
CA MET A 354 -27.14 -38.39 -9.87
C MET A 354 -27.46 -38.17 -8.39
N ILE A 355 -28.19 -37.10 -8.04
CA ILE A 355 -28.57 -36.79 -6.65
C ILE A 355 -29.49 -37.86 -6.07
N LEU A 356 -30.45 -38.39 -6.84
CA LEU A 356 -31.29 -39.50 -6.39
C LEU A 356 -30.48 -40.78 -6.15
N SER A 357 -29.43 -41.02 -6.94
CA SER A 357 -28.55 -42.17 -6.75
C SER A 357 -27.74 -42.05 -5.45
N LEU A 358 -27.32 -40.83 -5.07
CA LEU A 358 -26.70 -40.54 -3.77
C LEU A 358 -27.68 -40.78 -2.60
N LEU A 359 -28.91 -40.28 -2.72
CA LEU A 359 -29.95 -40.46 -1.69
C LEU A 359 -30.37 -41.93 -1.52
N ASP A 360 -30.29 -42.72 -2.58
CA ASP A 360 -30.58 -44.16 -2.56
C ASP A 360 -29.37 -45.01 -2.12
N GLY A 361 -28.21 -44.40 -1.86
CA GLY A 361 -26.97 -45.11 -1.51
C GLY A 361 -26.38 -45.96 -2.66
N LYS A 362 -26.76 -45.67 -3.91
CA LYS A 362 -26.24 -46.32 -5.13
C LYS A 362 -24.97 -45.65 -5.65
N SER A 363 -24.68 -44.46 -5.18
CA SER A 363 -23.44 -43.70 -5.39
C SER A 363 -23.04 -43.07 -4.06
N ASP A 364 -21.75 -42.85 -3.85
CA ASP A 364 -21.17 -42.25 -2.66
C ASP A 364 -20.27 -41.04 -3.00
N SER A 365 -20.27 -40.57 -4.25
CA SER A 365 -19.46 -39.43 -4.72
C SER A 365 -20.25 -38.47 -5.59
N ILE A 366 -19.87 -37.19 -5.58
CA ILE A 366 -20.43 -36.14 -6.44
C ILE A 366 -19.30 -35.23 -6.92
N GLY A 367 -19.19 -35.02 -8.24
CA GLY A 367 -18.07 -34.27 -8.82
C GLY A 367 -16.72 -34.87 -8.43
N LYS A 368 -15.83 -34.04 -7.86
CA LYS A 368 -14.48 -34.46 -7.39
C LYS A 368 -14.46 -34.97 -5.93
N LEU A 369 -15.61 -35.07 -5.24
CA LEU A 369 -15.67 -35.43 -3.82
C LEU A 369 -15.80 -36.92 -3.56
N ASN A 370 -14.96 -37.42 -2.65
CA ASN A 370 -15.11 -38.76 -2.08
C ASN A 370 -16.20 -38.81 -0.98
N ALA A 371 -16.65 -40.02 -0.67
CA ALA A 371 -17.73 -40.29 0.28
C ALA A 371 -17.54 -39.68 1.66
N LYS A 372 -16.31 -39.77 2.20
CA LYS A 372 -16.01 -39.25 3.54
C LYS A 372 -16.17 -37.73 3.58
N LYS A 373 -15.55 -37.03 2.63
CA LYS A 373 -15.57 -35.57 2.58
C LYS A 373 -16.97 -35.03 2.27
N LEU A 374 -17.71 -35.72 1.40
CA LEU A 374 -19.10 -35.39 1.11
C LEU A 374 -19.98 -35.50 2.37
N GLN A 375 -19.81 -36.55 3.17
CA GLN A 375 -20.56 -36.72 4.41
C GLN A 375 -20.18 -35.67 5.46
N GLU A 376 -18.89 -35.37 5.62
CA GLU A 376 -18.41 -34.29 6.50
C GLU A 376 -19.05 -32.95 6.14
N LEU A 377 -19.04 -32.57 4.86
CA LEU A 377 -19.66 -31.33 4.38
C LEU A 377 -21.19 -31.31 4.59
N ARG A 378 -21.87 -32.44 4.39
CA ARG A 378 -23.32 -32.55 4.67
C ARG A 378 -23.63 -32.42 6.15
N GLU A 379 -22.79 -32.98 7.03
CA GLU A 379 -22.95 -32.84 8.48
C GLU A 379 -22.66 -31.43 8.96
N GLN A 380 -21.60 -30.81 8.42
CA GLN A 380 -21.29 -29.42 8.64
C GLN A 380 -22.47 -28.56 8.20
N THR A 381 -22.90 -28.63 6.94
CA THR A 381 -24.05 -27.86 6.43
C THR A 381 -25.30 -28.05 7.27
N PHE A 382 -25.62 -29.28 7.65
CA PHE A 382 -26.80 -29.54 8.47
C PHE A 382 -26.74 -28.87 9.83
N ARG A 383 -25.62 -28.93 10.57
CA ARG A 383 -25.48 -28.30 11.91
C ARG A 383 -25.65 -26.78 11.92
N ASN A 384 -25.67 -26.21 10.73
CA ASN A 384 -25.41 -24.82 10.45
C ASN A 384 -26.61 -24.11 9.80
N CYS A 385 -27.69 -24.85 9.56
CA CYS A 385 -28.96 -24.34 9.06
C CYS A 385 -29.80 -23.71 10.19
N ASP A 386 -30.59 -22.67 9.90
CA ASP A 386 -31.71 -22.26 10.75
C ASP A 386 -32.77 -23.38 10.73
N SER A 387 -33.36 -23.67 11.89
CA SER A 387 -34.57 -24.48 12.02
C SER A 387 -35.66 -24.19 10.96
N LYS A 388 -35.80 -22.95 10.49
CA LYS A 388 -36.76 -22.53 9.45
C LYS A 388 -36.42 -23.04 8.06
N GLN A 389 -35.14 -23.32 7.78
CA GLN A 389 -34.66 -23.88 6.51
C GLN A 389 -34.80 -25.40 6.47
N ILE A 390 -34.84 -26.03 7.64
CA ILE A 390 -35.00 -27.48 7.78
C ILE A 390 -36.47 -27.88 7.69
N GLU A 391 -36.73 -28.95 6.93
CA GLU A 391 -38.06 -29.55 6.81
C GLU A 391 -38.58 -29.95 8.20
N PRO A 392 -39.88 -29.77 8.50
CA PRO A 392 -40.41 -29.89 9.87
C PRO A 392 -40.05 -31.20 10.59
N ALA A 393 -39.96 -32.32 9.86
CA ALA A 393 -39.64 -33.63 10.41
C ALA A 393 -38.19 -33.76 10.94
N ASN A 394 -37.25 -32.94 10.45
CA ASN A 394 -35.83 -33.05 10.76
C ASN A 394 -35.32 -32.01 11.77
N ARG A 395 -36.14 -31.04 12.19
CA ARG A 395 -35.74 -29.98 13.14
C ARG A 395 -35.22 -30.51 14.48
N LYS A 396 -35.82 -31.59 15.00
CA LYS A 396 -35.35 -32.23 16.23
C LYS A 396 -33.92 -32.80 16.10
N ARG A 397 -33.55 -33.30 14.91
CA ARG A 397 -32.20 -33.82 14.63
C ARG A 397 -31.17 -32.68 14.55
N LEU A 398 -31.59 -31.49 14.12
CA LEU A 398 -30.75 -30.29 14.12
C LEU A 398 -30.42 -29.83 15.56
N GLU A 399 -31.41 -29.82 16.45
CA GLU A 399 -31.22 -29.47 17.87
C GLU A 399 -30.24 -30.42 18.59
N GLU A 400 -30.30 -31.71 18.26
CA GLU A 400 -29.36 -32.72 18.76
C GLU A 400 -27.95 -32.52 18.20
N ALA A 401 -27.83 -32.14 16.92
CA ALA A 401 -26.55 -31.96 16.23
C ALA A 401 -25.80 -30.66 16.59
N THR A 402 -26.51 -29.64 17.08
CA THR A 402 -25.96 -28.33 17.50
C THR A 402 -25.48 -28.29 18.97
N GLY A 403 -25.63 -29.39 19.72
CA GLY A 403 -25.25 -29.43 21.14
C GLY A 403 -26.14 -28.58 22.06
N LEU A 404 -27.25 -28.06 21.55
CA LEU A 404 -28.29 -27.38 22.34
C LEU A 404 -29.15 -28.38 23.13
N ALA A 405 -29.04 -29.68 22.82
CA ALA A 405 -29.62 -30.76 23.58
C ALA A 405 -28.97 -30.89 24.97
N GLY A 406 -29.77 -30.70 26.02
CA GLY A 406 -29.36 -30.97 27.42
C GLY A 406 -28.88 -29.76 28.22
N LYS A 407 -28.84 -28.54 27.65
CA LYS A 407 -28.63 -27.32 28.44
C LYS A 407 -29.79 -27.13 29.42
N LYS A 408 -29.49 -26.73 30.67
CA LYS A 408 -30.51 -26.42 31.68
C LYS A 408 -31.31 -25.22 31.17
N LYS A 409 -32.56 -25.45 30.77
CA LYS A 409 -33.50 -24.42 30.31
C LYS A 409 -34.71 -24.37 31.23
N ILE A 410 -35.38 -23.22 31.27
CA ILE A 410 -36.65 -23.07 31.95
C ILE A 410 -37.72 -22.58 30.98
N ALA A 411 -38.89 -23.22 30.99
CA ALA A 411 -40.00 -22.76 30.18
C ALA A 411 -40.43 -21.35 30.62
N THR A 412 -40.70 -20.46 29.67
CA THR A 412 -41.10 -19.07 29.94
C THR A 412 -42.28 -18.97 30.92
N ALA A 413 -43.20 -19.95 30.89
CA ALA A 413 -44.34 -20.02 31.80
C ALA A 413 -43.93 -20.26 33.27
N ASP A 414 -42.91 -21.07 33.52
CA ASP A 414 -42.43 -21.37 34.87
C ASP A 414 -41.46 -20.29 35.38
N LEU A 415 -40.66 -19.70 34.48
CA LEU A 415 -39.86 -18.49 34.77
C LEU A 415 -40.74 -17.34 35.27
N LYS A 416 -41.87 -17.09 34.60
CA LYS A 416 -42.87 -16.09 35.02
C LYS A 416 -43.44 -16.36 36.41
N LYS A 417 -43.71 -17.63 36.76
CA LYS A 417 -44.21 -17.99 38.11
C LYS A 417 -43.17 -17.73 39.20
N ARG A 418 -41.89 -18.05 38.96
CA ARG A 418 -40.81 -17.80 39.93
C ARG A 418 -40.65 -16.31 40.24
N ILE A 419 -40.66 -15.47 39.21
CA ILE A 419 -40.63 -14.02 39.36
C ILE A 419 -41.86 -13.49 40.12
N GLN A 420 -43.05 -14.03 39.84
CA GLN A 420 -44.27 -13.68 40.57
C GLN A 420 -44.24 -14.13 42.05
N ASN A 421 -43.54 -15.21 42.36
CA ASN A 421 -43.36 -15.74 43.71
C ASN A 421 -42.28 -15.00 44.52
N GLY A 422 -41.57 -14.04 43.91
CA GLY A 422 -40.58 -13.20 44.59
C GLY A 422 -39.14 -13.72 44.57
N ASP A 423 -38.83 -14.73 43.74
CA ASP A 423 -37.46 -15.17 43.52
C ASP A 423 -36.61 -14.01 42.95
N ASP A 424 -35.36 -13.89 43.38
CA ASP A 424 -34.44 -12.86 42.92
C ASP A 424 -34.00 -13.12 41.45
N PRO A 425 -34.25 -12.19 40.51
CA PRO A 425 -33.89 -12.36 39.11
C PRO A 425 -32.39 -12.63 38.86
N LEU A 426 -31.49 -12.03 39.66
CA LEU A 426 -30.04 -12.23 39.50
C LEU A 426 -29.62 -13.64 39.89
N SER A 427 -30.17 -14.16 41.01
CA SER A 427 -29.96 -15.55 41.42
C SER A 427 -30.47 -16.56 40.37
N ILE A 428 -31.54 -16.23 39.63
CA ILE A 428 -32.04 -17.08 38.53
C ILE A 428 -31.10 -17.03 37.32
N LEU A 429 -30.50 -15.87 36.99
CA LEU A 429 -29.50 -15.78 35.90
C LEU A 429 -28.34 -16.76 36.12
N GLU A 430 -27.83 -16.84 37.36
CA GLU A 430 -26.74 -17.74 37.75
C GLU A 430 -27.14 -19.22 37.70
N GLU A 431 -28.41 -19.54 37.93
CA GLU A 431 -28.94 -20.91 37.86
C GLU A 431 -28.96 -21.46 36.42
N PHE A 432 -29.09 -20.56 35.43
CA PHE A 432 -29.16 -20.88 34.01
C PHE A 432 -28.10 -20.09 33.20
N PRO A 433 -26.80 -20.33 33.43
CA PRO A 433 -25.71 -19.46 32.96
C PRO A 433 -25.51 -19.44 31.44
N GLU A 434 -26.16 -20.34 30.71
CA GLU A 434 -26.05 -20.50 29.24
C GLU A 434 -27.39 -20.24 28.52
N ASP A 435 -28.44 -19.85 29.24
CA ASP A 435 -29.79 -19.67 28.70
C ASP A 435 -30.09 -18.19 28.43
N VAL A 436 -29.65 -17.75 27.26
CA VAL A 436 -29.78 -16.37 26.79
C VAL A 436 -31.24 -15.89 26.74
N GLU A 437 -32.19 -16.72 26.36
CA GLU A 437 -33.62 -16.32 26.35
C GLU A 437 -34.12 -16.03 27.76
N THR A 438 -33.70 -16.85 28.73
CA THR A 438 -33.95 -16.61 30.15
C THR A 438 -33.25 -15.34 30.64
N HIS A 439 -32.01 -15.09 30.21
CA HIS A 439 -31.29 -13.87 30.55
C HIS A 439 -31.98 -12.61 30.04
N ASP A 440 -32.36 -12.59 28.76
CA ASP A 440 -33.03 -11.46 28.11
C ASP A 440 -34.36 -11.11 28.79
N PHE A 441 -35.11 -12.15 29.22
CA PHE A 441 -36.34 -11.97 29.99
C PHE A 441 -36.07 -11.35 31.36
N LEU A 442 -35.09 -11.88 32.10
CA LEU A 442 -34.77 -11.43 33.46
C LEU A 442 -34.19 -10.01 33.47
N LEU A 443 -33.34 -9.66 32.52
CA LEU A 443 -32.80 -8.30 32.37
C LEU A 443 -33.92 -7.25 32.16
N LYS A 444 -34.93 -7.57 31.33
CA LYS A 444 -36.10 -6.72 31.13
C LYS A 444 -36.94 -6.57 32.42
N GLU A 445 -37.07 -7.63 33.22
CA GLU A 445 -37.78 -7.56 34.51
C GLU A 445 -37.02 -6.74 35.57
N ILE A 446 -35.69 -6.82 35.60
CA ILE A 446 -34.85 -5.97 36.47
C ILE A 446 -34.96 -4.50 36.03
N GLY A 447 -34.85 -4.23 34.73
CA GLY A 447 -34.92 -2.87 34.16
C GLY A 447 -36.25 -2.16 34.40
N LYS A 448 -37.36 -2.88 34.59
CA LYS A 448 -38.65 -2.30 35.00
C LYS A 448 -38.62 -1.71 36.41
N LYS A 449 -37.76 -2.24 37.30
CA LYS A 449 -37.62 -1.80 38.70
C LYS A 449 -36.51 -0.75 38.86
N ASP A 450 -35.53 -0.75 37.98
CA ASP A 450 -34.38 0.18 37.96
C ASP A 450 -34.28 0.86 36.59
N THR A 451 -34.80 2.10 36.49
CA THR A 451 -34.86 2.84 35.22
C THR A 451 -33.49 3.19 34.64
N LYS A 452 -32.44 3.34 35.47
CA LYS A 452 -31.09 3.63 34.98
C LYS A 452 -30.51 2.38 34.32
N PHE A 453 -30.64 1.23 34.97
CA PHE A 453 -30.25 -0.07 34.42
C PHE A 453 -31.08 -0.46 33.20
N GLY A 454 -32.38 -0.17 33.20
CA GLY A 454 -33.28 -0.43 32.05
C GLY A 454 -32.79 0.24 30.77
N LYS A 455 -32.28 1.48 30.83
CA LYS A 455 -31.69 2.16 29.68
C LYS A 455 -30.41 1.49 29.17
N LEU A 456 -29.56 0.99 30.08
CA LEU A 456 -28.36 0.23 29.71
C LEU A 456 -28.74 -1.10 29.05
N VAL A 457 -29.76 -1.80 29.55
CA VAL A 457 -30.27 -3.03 28.96
C VAL A 457 -30.85 -2.81 27.55
N GLU A 458 -31.56 -1.70 27.32
CA GLU A 458 -32.06 -1.33 25.99
C GLU A 458 -30.91 -1.09 25.01
N GLN A 459 -29.86 -0.40 25.44
CA GLN A 459 -28.67 -0.19 24.62
C GLN A 459 -27.93 -1.51 24.37
N TYR A 460 -27.71 -2.33 25.39
CA TYR A 460 -27.12 -3.67 25.23
C TYR A 460 -27.81 -4.49 24.14
N PHE A 461 -29.15 -4.52 24.11
CA PHE A 461 -29.88 -5.24 23.08
C PHE A 461 -29.71 -4.65 21.67
N LYS A 462 -29.51 -3.34 21.56
CA LYS A 462 -29.22 -2.66 20.29
C LYS A 462 -27.80 -2.99 19.81
N GLU A 463 -26.81 -2.89 20.68
CA GLU A 463 -25.39 -3.04 20.35
C GLU A 463 -24.98 -4.51 20.16
N ARG A 464 -25.74 -5.44 20.75
CA ARG A 464 -25.55 -6.91 20.63
C ARG A 464 -25.37 -7.39 19.21
N THR A 465 -25.97 -6.78 18.20
CA THR A 465 -25.91 -7.29 16.82
C THR A 465 -25.21 -6.33 15.87
N ASP A 466 -24.46 -5.36 16.41
CA ASP A 466 -23.75 -4.35 15.64
C ASP A 466 -22.30 -4.78 15.30
N SER A 467 -21.58 -3.93 14.57
CA SER A 467 -20.19 -4.12 14.15
C SER A 467 -19.24 -4.36 15.33
N SER A 468 -18.19 -5.16 15.12
CA SER A 468 -17.12 -5.42 16.12
C SER A 468 -16.39 -4.15 16.55
N TYR A 469 -16.38 -3.12 15.70
CA TYR A 469 -15.77 -1.82 15.99
C TYR A 469 -16.55 -0.97 16.98
N ASN A 470 -17.81 -1.30 17.23
CA ASN A 470 -18.66 -0.49 18.07
C ASN A 470 -18.23 -0.60 19.53
N GLU A 471 -18.18 0.54 20.21
CA GLU A 471 -17.68 0.66 21.57
C GLU A 471 -18.83 1.08 22.49
N TRP A 472 -19.41 0.11 23.18
CA TRP A 472 -20.48 0.35 24.13
C TRP A 472 -20.24 -0.33 25.49
N PRO A 473 -20.61 0.30 26.62
CA PRO A 473 -20.71 1.76 26.75
C PRO A 473 -19.35 2.39 26.42
N TYR A 474 -19.32 3.64 25.96
CA TYR A 474 -18.06 4.31 25.60
C TYR A 474 -17.11 4.40 26.81
N LYS A 475 -17.65 4.70 28.00
CA LYS A 475 -16.88 4.85 29.25
C LYS A 475 -17.02 3.63 30.17
N LYS A 476 -15.92 3.18 30.77
CA LYS A 476 -15.91 2.02 31.70
C LYS A 476 -16.74 2.29 32.96
N GLU A 477 -16.87 3.54 33.38
CA GLU A 477 -17.65 3.94 34.57
C GLU A 477 -19.17 3.76 34.38
N ASP A 478 -19.63 3.67 33.12
CA ASP A 478 -21.04 3.46 32.78
C ASP A 478 -21.41 1.95 32.72
N LEU A 479 -20.43 1.05 32.92
CA LEU A 479 -20.63 -0.40 32.88
C LEU A 479 -21.26 -0.93 34.17
N ASP A 480 -22.29 -1.77 34.04
CA ASP A 480 -22.97 -2.40 35.18
C ASP A 480 -22.58 -3.89 35.31
N PRO A 481 -21.97 -4.34 36.43
CA PRO A 481 -21.51 -5.71 36.61
C PRO A 481 -22.58 -6.79 36.43
N ARG A 482 -23.87 -6.46 36.62
CA ARG A 482 -24.99 -7.40 36.43
C ARG A 482 -25.12 -7.91 34.99
N LEU A 483 -24.51 -7.22 34.03
CA LEU A 483 -24.52 -7.60 32.61
C LEU A 483 -23.40 -8.58 32.22
N SER A 484 -22.37 -8.78 33.05
CA SER A 484 -21.19 -9.61 32.69
C SER A 484 -21.57 -11.02 32.23
N LEU A 485 -22.34 -11.76 33.05
CA LEU A 485 -22.77 -13.12 32.73
C LEU A 485 -23.68 -13.16 31.48
N PRO A 486 -24.74 -12.34 31.36
CA PRO A 486 -25.56 -12.27 30.15
C PRO A 486 -24.79 -11.91 28.87
N VAL A 487 -23.87 -10.94 28.93
CA VAL A 487 -23.03 -10.52 27.80
C VAL A 487 -22.10 -11.67 27.37
N SER A 488 -21.45 -12.35 28.33
CA SER A 488 -20.61 -13.52 28.05
C SER A 488 -21.39 -14.68 27.45
N ALA A 489 -22.57 -15.01 28.00
CA ALA A 489 -23.42 -16.09 27.48
C ALA A 489 -23.92 -15.79 26.06
N ALA A 490 -24.34 -14.55 25.81
CA ALA A 490 -24.70 -14.06 24.48
C ALA A 490 -23.54 -14.20 23.50
N PHE A 491 -22.38 -13.65 23.84
CA PHE A 491 -21.18 -13.75 23.01
C PHE A 491 -20.83 -15.21 22.70
N ARG A 492 -20.78 -16.08 23.71
CA ARG A 492 -20.47 -17.51 23.54
C ARG A 492 -21.51 -18.26 22.70
N GLN A 493 -22.78 -17.90 22.76
CA GLN A 493 -23.79 -18.40 21.83
C GLN A 493 -23.48 -18.01 20.39
N GLY A 494 -22.92 -16.81 20.17
CA GLY A 494 -22.47 -16.32 18.86
C GLY A 494 -21.16 -16.92 18.34
N LEU A 495 -20.47 -17.74 19.14
CA LEU A 495 -19.21 -18.40 18.72
C LEU A 495 -19.44 -19.71 17.97
N HIS A 496 -20.62 -20.33 18.12
CA HIS A 496 -20.83 -21.71 17.69
C HIS A 496 -21.01 -21.89 16.19
N TYR A 497 -21.11 -20.83 15.40
CA TYR A 497 -20.96 -20.96 13.97
C TYR A 497 -20.70 -19.61 13.28
N ASP A 498 -20.09 -19.71 12.11
CA ASP A 498 -19.83 -18.67 11.13
C ASP A 498 -21.16 -18.09 10.53
N SER A 499 -22.38 -18.55 10.89
CA SER A 499 -23.57 -18.31 10.02
C SER A 499 -24.50 -17.17 10.23
N GLU A 500 -24.86 -16.75 11.44
CA GLU A 500 -26.08 -15.91 11.49
C GLU A 500 -25.83 -14.41 11.45
N ASN A 501 -24.55 -14.00 11.36
CA ASN A 501 -24.06 -12.66 11.05
C ASN A 501 -22.56 -12.64 11.37
N LYS A 502 -21.69 -12.07 10.51
CA LYS A 502 -20.34 -11.66 10.96
C LYS A 502 -20.39 -10.73 12.20
N LYS A 503 -21.55 -10.10 12.43
CA LYS A 503 -21.85 -9.18 13.54
C LYS A 503 -22.58 -9.80 14.75
N ALA A 504 -22.92 -11.10 14.75
CA ALA A 504 -23.72 -11.68 15.82
C ALA A 504 -22.93 -11.62 17.13
N TYR A 505 -23.33 -10.72 18.03
CA TYR A 505 -22.66 -10.48 19.30
C TYR A 505 -21.23 -9.93 19.15
N ALA A 506 -20.91 -9.35 17.99
CA ALA A 506 -19.63 -8.71 17.73
C ALA A 506 -19.53 -7.32 18.39
N GLY A 507 -20.59 -6.51 18.32
CA GLY A 507 -20.65 -5.19 18.95
C GLY A 507 -20.58 -5.17 20.49
N ILE A 508 -20.55 -6.34 21.13
CA ILE A 508 -20.37 -6.48 22.59
C ILE A 508 -18.99 -7.05 22.98
N ILE A 509 -18.07 -7.28 22.03
CA ILE A 509 -16.71 -7.80 22.33
C ILE A 509 -15.93 -6.80 23.19
N LYS A 510 -15.89 -5.53 22.79
CA LYS A 510 -15.25 -4.46 23.58
C LYS A 510 -15.95 -4.27 24.92
N THR A 511 -17.27 -4.40 24.99
CA THR A 511 -18.03 -4.41 26.26
C THR A 511 -17.55 -5.54 27.17
N LEU A 512 -17.36 -6.74 26.62
CA LEU A 512 -16.88 -7.91 27.33
C LEU A 512 -15.45 -7.69 27.86
N GLY A 513 -14.57 -7.09 27.04
CA GLY A 513 -13.23 -6.70 27.46
C GLY A 513 -13.21 -5.71 28.62
N LYS A 514 -14.13 -4.73 28.62
CA LYS A 514 -14.25 -3.75 29.72
C LYS A 514 -14.64 -4.37 31.07
N PHE A 515 -15.33 -5.51 31.10
CA PHE A 515 -15.62 -6.22 32.36
C PHE A 515 -14.36 -6.80 33.00
N ASP A 516 -13.44 -7.29 32.18
CA ASP A 516 -12.16 -7.89 32.59
C ASP A 516 -12.28 -8.88 33.77
N ASP A 517 -13.23 -9.81 33.66
CA ASP A 517 -13.55 -10.79 34.71
C ASP A 517 -13.51 -12.24 34.19
N ALA A 518 -13.85 -13.20 35.07
CA ALA A 518 -13.83 -14.62 34.72
C ALA A 518 -14.79 -15.00 33.59
N ASN A 519 -15.92 -14.29 33.44
CA ASN A 519 -16.88 -14.55 32.36
C ASN A 519 -16.33 -14.06 31.03
N ALA A 520 -15.62 -12.93 31.01
CA ALA A 520 -14.91 -12.41 29.85
C ALA A 520 -13.77 -13.36 29.42
N MET A 521 -12.91 -13.78 30.36
CA MET A 521 -11.80 -14.69 30.06
C MET A 521 -12.27 -16.04 29.50
N ASN A 522 -13.32 -16.64 30.08
CA ASN A 522 -13.90 -17.88 29.57
C ASN A 522 -14.46 -17.72 28.15
N ALA A 523 -15.09 -16.58 27.88
CA ALA A 523 -15.61 -16.26 26.56
C ALA A 523 -14.51 -16.05 25.52
N PHE A 524 -13.44 -15.31 25.84
CA PHE A 524 -12.31 -15.12 24.93
C PHE A 524 -11.58 -16.43 24.64
N ARG A 525 -11.40 -17.30 25.64
CA ARG A 525 -10.86 -18.66 25.42
C ARG A 525 -11.74 -19.46 24.47
N ASP A 526 -13.05 -19.48 24.69
CA ASP A 526 -14.00 -20.12 23.79
C ASP A 526 -13.91 -19.54 22.36
N ALA A 527 -13.72 -18.22 22.22
CA ALA A 527 -13.63 -17.56 20.93
C ALA A 527 -12.38 -18.00 20.16
N ILE A 528 -11.22 -18.02 20.83
CA ILE A 528 -9.98 -18.51 20.25
C ILE A 528 -10.13 -19.97 19.81
N GLN A 529 -10.82 -20.81 20.57
CA GLN A 529 -10.99 -22.21 20.19
C GLN A 529 -12.02 -22.44 19.06
N LYS A 530 -13.06 -21.61 18.97
CA LYS A 530 -14.22 -21.86 18.09
C LYS A 530 -14.22 -21.05 16.78
N LEU A 531 -13.68 -19.83 16.78
CA LEU A 531 -13.66 -18.97 15.59
C LEU A 531 -12.67 -19.47 14.54
N LYS A 532 -12.86 -19.13 13.27
CA LYS A 532 -11.83 -19.34 12.23
C LYS A 532 -10.73 -18.28 12.33
N GLN A 533 -9.55 -18.54 11.77
CA GLN A 533 -8.41 -17.61 11.87
C GLN A 533 -8.62 -16.26 11.16
N ASP A 534 -9.46 -16.25 10.14
CA ASP A 534 -9.85 -15.12 9.30
C ASP A 534 -11.09 -14.39 9.82
N ASP A 535 -11.65 -14.83 10.96
CA ASP A 535 -12.75 -14.15 11.62
C ASP A 535 -12.24 -12.87 12.31
N LYS A 536 -12.72 -11.72 11.84
CA LYS A 536 -12.35 -10.40 12.34
C LYS A 536 -12.57 -10.19 13.83
N ARG A 537 -13.49 -10.94 14.45
CA ARG A 537 -13.70 -10.89 15.89
C ARG A 537 -12.45 -11.34 16.67
N LEU A 538 -11.59 -12.16 16.07
CA LEU A 538 -10.32 -12.56 16.70
C LEU A 538 -9.38 -11.38 16.91
N GLU A 539 -9.36 -10.38 16.03
CA GLU A 539 -8.56 -9.17 16.19
C GLU A 539 -8.90 -8.49 17.52
N GLU A 540 -10.17 -8.14 17.69
CA GLU A 540 -10.72 -7.45 18.86
C GLU A 540 -10.62 -8.30 20.14
N VAL A 541 -10.81 -9.62 20.01
CA VAL A 541 -10.61 -10.55 21.14
C VAL A 541 -9.15 -10.55 21.58
N ILE A 542 -8.19 -10.58 20.65
CA ILE A 542 -6.76 -10.54 20.99
C ILE A 542 -6.41 -9.21 21.63
N GLU A 543 -6.91 -8.09 21.12
CA GLU A 543 -6.73 -6.76 21.75
C GLU A 543 -7.27 -6.73 23.18
N CYS A 544 -8.51 -7.18 23.40
CA CYS A 544 -9.10 -7.24 24.74
C CYS A 544 -8.31 -8.15 25.70
N VAL A 545 -7.74 -9.24 25.19
CA VAL A 545 -6.90 -10.14 26.01
C VAL A 545 -5.54 -9.50 26.31
N LEU A 546 -4.96 -8.73 25.38
CA LEU A 546 -3.71 -8.00 25.61
C LEU A 546 -3.85 -6.88 26.65
N ASP A 547 -5.00 -6.20 26.65
CA ASP A 547 -5.32 -5.11 27.59
C ASP A 547 -5.79 -5.60 28.97
N SER A 548 -5.97 -6.93 29.14
CA SER A 548 -6.49 -7.53 30.37
C SER A 548 -5.44 -7.56 31.49
N GLU A 549 -5.86 -7.23 32.73
CA GLU A 549 -5.01 -7.32 33.92
C GLU A 549 -5.07 -8.73 34.58
N ARG A 550 -5.84 -9.66 34.01
CA ARG A 550 -6.08 -11.01 34.55
C ARG A 550 -4.89 -11.94 34.31
N GLU A 551 -4.51 -12.71 35.33
CA GLU A 551 -3.47 -13.75 35.18
C GLU A 551 -3.80 -14.79 34.09
N GLU A 552 -5.10 -15.06 33.86
CA GLU A 552 -5.54 -16.03 32.86
C GLU A 552 -5.30 -15.57 31.41
N ALA A 553 -5.16 -14.26 31.15
CA ALA A 553 -5.01 -13.69 29.81
C ALA A 553 -3.78 -14.25 29.08
N LEU A 554 -2.65 -14.42 29.78
CA LEU A 554 -1.42 -14.98 29.19
C LEU A 554 -1.62 -16.43 28.69
N SER A 555 -2.38 -17.23 29.42
CA SER A 555 -2.73 -18.60 28.98
C SER A 555 -3.59 -18.58 27.72
N ILE A 556 -4.50 -17.60 27.61
CA ILE A 556 -5.38 -17.45 26.46
C ILE A 556 -4.57 -17.00 25.23
N LEU A 557 -3.63 -16.06 25.38
CA LEU A 557 -2.68 -15.69 24.30
C LEU A 557 -1.82 -16.87 23.86
N THR A 558 -1.45 -17.74 24.79
CA THR A 558 -0.71 -18.98 24.48
C THR A 558 -1.52 -19.89 23.56
N GLU A 559 -2.81 -20.09 23.87
CA GLU A 559 -3.72 -20.88 23.03
C GLU A 559 -3.87 -20.26 21.63
N ALA A 560 -4.00 -18.93 21.54
CA ALA A 560 -4.06 -18.21 20.26
C ALA A 560 -2.78 -18.35 19.44
N ALA A 561 -1.60 -18.26 20.07
CA ALA A 561 -0.31 -18.44 19.42
C ALA A 561 -0.13 -19.87 18.88
N TRP A 562 -0.60 -20.90 19.59
CA TRP A 562 -0.55 -22.28 19.08
C TRP A 562 -1.51 -22.53 17.93
N LYS A 563 -2.70 -21.93 17.97
CA LYS A 563 -3.67 -21.99 16.87
C LYS A 563 -3.13 -21.44 15.55
N PHE A 564 -2.25 -20.44 15.59
CA PHE A 564 -1.54 -19.96 14.40
C PHE A 564 -0.77 -21.11 13.72
N PHE A 565 -0.03 -21.90 14.50
CA PHE A 565 0.73 -23.04 13.99
C PHE A 565 -0.15 -24.19 13.50
N GLU A 566 -1.21 -24.52 14.23
CA GLU A 566 -2.18 -25.53 13.80
C GLU A 566 -2.74 -25.22 12.41
N THR A 567 -3.03 -23.94 12.16
CA THR A 567 -3.59 -23.53 10.87
C THR A 567 -2.54 -23.55 9.77
N MET A 568 -1.30 -23.15 10.08
CA MET A 568 -0.20 -23.19 9.12
C MET A 568 0.17 -24.63 8.74
N ASP A 569 0.19 -25.56 9.70
CA ASP A 569 0.40 -26.98 9.44
C ASP A 569 -0.69 -27.55 8.53
N ALA A 570 -1.96 -27.22 8.80
CA ALA A 570 -3.08 -27.64 7.96
C ALA A 570 -2.99 -27.05 6.53
N ALA A 571 -2.58 -25.79 6.38
CA ALA A 571 -2.42 -25.13 5.09
C ALA A 571 -1.25 -25.73 4.28
N LEU A 572 -0.12 -26.04 4.92
CA LEU A 572 1.02 -26.70 4.28
C LEU A 572 0.68 -28.11 3.79
N GLU A 573 -0.13 -28.86 4.56
CA GLU A 573 -0.66 -30.15 4.12
C GLU A 573 -1.59 -30.03 2.90
N LYS A 574 -2.38 -28.95 2.82
CA LYS A 574 -3.27 -28.67 1.68
C LYS A 574 -2.50 -28.20 0.43
N LYS A 575 -1.48 -27.35 0.55
CA LYS A 575 -0.64 -26.88 -0.58
C LYS A 575 0.06 -28.01 -1.32
N LYS A 576 0.42 -29.11 -0.64
CA LYS A 576 0.93 -30.33 -1.29
C LYS A 576 -0.10 -31.06 -2.18
N LYS A 577 -1.39 -30.70 -2.10
CA LYS A 577 -2.50 -31.37 -2.80
C LYS A 577 -3.18 -30.50 -3.87
N VAL A 578 -2.97 -29.19 -3.86
CA VAL A 578 -3.66 -28.22 -4.73
C VAL A 578 -2.58 -27.27 -5.23
N GLN A 579 -2.05 -27.53 -6.43
CA GLN A 579 -0.99 -26.70 -7.00
C GLN A 579 -1.51 -25.60 -7.95
N ASP A 580 -2.76 -25.65 -8.43
CA ASP A 580 -3.11 -24.82 -9.60
C ASP A 580 -4.16 -23.71 -9.40
N GLU A 581 -4.95 -23.62 -8.32
CA GLU A 581 -6.02 -22.59 -8.25
C GLU A 581 -6.41 -22.13 -6.83
N GLY A 582 -5.46 -21.79 -5.94
CA GLY A 582 -5.80 -21.36 -4.56
C GLY A 582 -4.95 -20.23 -3.98
N PRO A 583 -5.45 -19.51 -2.95
CA PRO A 583 -4.69 -18.44 -2.29
C PRO A 583 -3.35 -19.00 -1.80
N ASN A 584 -2.27 -18.32 -2.17
CA ASN A 584 -0.94 -18.74 -1.75
C ASN A 584 -0.82 -18.65 -0.21
N LEU A 585 0.10 -19.44 0.38
CA LEU A 585 0.32 -19.47 1.84
C LEU A 585 0.64 -18.08 2.42
N ASN A 586 1.22 -17.18 1.65
CA ASN A 586 1.47 -15.82 2.11
C ASN A 586 0.13 -15.11 2.32
N ASN A 587 -0.76 -15.09 1.34
CA ASN A 587 -2.08 -14.43 1.43
C ASN A 587 -2.86 -14.89 2.68
N ILE A 588 -2.89 -16.19 2.98
CA ILE A 588 -3.60 -16.76 4.15
C ILE A 588 -3.13 -16.16 5.48
N PHE A 589 -1.86 -15.78 5.60
CA PHE A 589 -1.29 -15.32 6.88
C PHE A 589 -0.92 -13.84 6.90
N THR A 590 -0.58 -13.24 5.75
CA THR A 590 -0.29 -11.80 5.66
C THR A 590 -1.56 -10.97 5.52
N VAL A 591 -2.64 -11.53 4.94
CA VAL A 591 -3.92 -10.81 4.73
C VAL A 591 -5.04 -11.34 5.65
N PHE A 592 -5.04 -12.65 5.98
CA PHE A 592 -6.20 -13.31 6.60
C PHE A 592 -5.98 -13.91 8.01
N SER A 593 -4.91 -13.56 8.76
CA SER A 593 -4.68 -14.10 10.11
C SER A 593 -4.43 -13.04 11.17
N TYR A 594 -5.37 -12.89 12.11
CA TYR A 594 -5.25 -11.96 13.25
C TYR A 594 -4.39 -12.52 14.41
N LEU A 595 -4.00 -13.80 14.34
CA LEU A 595 -3.29 -14.51 15.42
C LEU A 595 -1.80 -14.16 15.51
N GLN A 596 -1.22 -13.48 14.51
CA GLN A 596 0.20 -13.13 14.50
C GLN A 596 0.59 -12.18 15.64
N ARG A 597 -0.29 -11.24 16.01
CA ARG A 597 -0.07 -10.34 17.15
C ARG A 597 0.02 -11.11 18.46
N ALA A 598 -0.84 -12.11 18.67
CA ALA A 598 -0.79 -12.98 19.85
C ALA A 598 0.53 -13.77 19.91
N LEU A 599 1.03 -14.27 18.77
CA LEU A 599 2.34 -14.94 18.70
C LEU A 599 3.48 -13.99 19.09
N ASN A 600 3.50 -12.77 18.53
CA ASN A 600 4.52 -11.76 18.83
C ASN A 600 4.57 -11.44 20.33
N GLU A 601 3.42 -11.11 20.91
CA GLU A 601 3.30 -10.73 22.33
C GLU A 601 3.65 -11.91 23.25
N ARG A 602 3.24 -13.13 22.87
CA ARG A 602 3.57 -14.32 23.65
C ARG A 602 5.06 -14.66 23.62
N LEU A 603 5.75 -14.40 22.51
CA LEU A 603 7.21 -14.57 22.42
C LEU A 603 7.95 -13.56 23.30
N LEU A 604 7.45 -12.32 23.42
CA LEU A 604 8.09 -11.26 24.23
C LEU A 604 8.19 -11.59 25.72
N THR A 605 7.28 -12.42 26.27
CA THR A 605 7.35 -12.90 27.66
C THR A 605 8.69 -13.61 27.95
N GLY A 606 9.16 -14.42 27.00
CA GLY A 606 10.43 -15.15 27.07
C GLY A 606 10.54 -16.11 28.25
N ASP A 607 9.50 -16.91 28.50
CA ASP A 607 9.49 -18.01 29.45
C ASP A 607 9.61 -19.37 28.72
N GLU A 608 9.48 -20.51 29.42
CA GLU A 608 9.64 -21.86 28.83
C GLU A 608 8.70 -22.08 27.63
N GLU A 609 7.46 -21.57 27.71
CA GLU A 609 6.47 -21.72 26.66
C GLU A 609 6.76 -20.82 25.45
N SER A 610 7.24 -19.59 25.67
CA SER A 610 7.85 -18.79 24.59
C SER A 610 8.96 -19.58 23.90
N GLY A 611 9.73 -20.37 24.66
CA GLY A 611 10.78 -21.24 24.12
C GLY A 611 10.25 -22.32 23.17
N LYS A 612 9.11 -22.94 23.50
CA LYS A 612 8.46 -23.92 22.62
C LYS A 612 7.94 -23.28 21.33
N LEU A 613 7.30 -22.12 21.45
CA LEU A 613 6.81 -21.35 20.30
C LEU A 613 7.97 -20.91 19.40
N ALA A 614 9.06 -20.39 19.99
CA ALA A 614 10.26 -20.00 19.25
C ALA A 614 10.86 -21.18 18.47
N ASN A 615 11.02 -22.33 19.12
CA ASN A 615 11.50 -23.54 18.44
C ASN A 615 10.56 -23.96 17.30
N LYS A 616 9.24 -23.83 17.47
CA LYS A 616 8.27 -24.12 16.42
C LYS A 616 8.40 -23.15 15.23
N VAL A 617 8.53 -21.84 15.44
CA VAL A 617 8.83 -20.86 14.36
C VAL A 617 10.04 -21.32 13.54
N LEU A 618 11.13 -21.68 14.22
CA LEU A 618 12.41 -22.05 13.60
C LEU A 618 12.37 -23.38 12.83
N THR A 619 11.28 -24.15 12.90
CA THR A 619 11.08 -25.33 12.05
C THR A 619 10.68 -24.99 10.61
N TYR A 620 10.09 -23.82 10.34
CA TYR A 620 9.53 -23.43 9.04
C TYR A 620 10.52 -22.67 8.15
N ARG A 621 11.66 -23.32 7.86
CA ARG A 621 12.82 -22.68 7.23
C ARG A 621 12.56 -22.06 5.84
N ASN A 622 11.55 -22.53 5.11
CA ASN A 622 11.25 -22.10 3.74
C ASN A 622 10.06 -21.13 3.65
N GLN A 623 9.47 -20.73 4.79
CA GLN A 623 8.25 -19.92 4.86
C GLN A 623 8.41 -18.72 5.81
N LEU A 624 9.64 -18.20 5.93
CA LEU A 624 9.99 -17.23 6.96
C LEU A 624 9.30 -15.88 6.79
N SER A 625 8.93 -15.51 5.56
CA SER A 625 8.18 -14.28 5.27
C SER A 625 6.86 -14.21 6.03
N ILE A 626 6.23 -15.36 6.33
CA ILE A 626 4.95 -15.45 7.04
C ILE A 626 5.02 -14.93 8.48
N PHE A 627 6.19 -15.04 9.13
CA PHE A 627 6.31 -14.76 10.56
C PHE A 627 6.57 -13.28 10.88
N GLY A 628 6.91 -12.45 9.89
CA GLY A 628 7.28 -11.06 10.12
C GLY A 628 8.36 -10.93 11.20
N ILE A 629 8.09 -10.14 12.25
CA ILE A 629 9.00 -9.91 13.39
C ILE A 629 9.09 -11.08 14.40
N ALA A 630 8.17 -12.05 14.35
CA ALA A 630 8.16 -13.18 15.28
C ALA A 630 9.44 -14.03 15.18
N LEU A 631 10.07 -14.05 14.00
CA LEU A 631 11.34 -14.71 13.78
C LEU A 631 12.45 -14.09 14.64
N GLY A 632 12.57 -12.76 14.66
CA GLY A 632 13.50 -12.02 15.48
C GLY A 632 13.25 -12.25 16.97
N TYR A 633 11.99 -12.22 17.41
CA TYR A 633 11.65 -12.55 18.79
C TYR A 633 12.01 -14.00 19.16
N SER A 634 11.88 -14.94 18.23
CA SER A 634 12.31 -16.33 18.44
C SER A 634 13.83 -16.45 18.64
N PHE A 635 14.64 -15.64 17.95
CA PHE A 635 16.07 -15.54 18.21
C PHE A 635 16.36 -14.94 19.60
N ALA A 636 15.65 -13.88 19.98
CA ALA A 636 15.80 -13.26 21.30
C ALA A 636 15.45 -14.21 22.44
N VAL A 637 14.38 -15.00 22.30
CA VAL A 637 13.97 -16.03 23.27
C VAL A 637 15.01 -17.15 23.33
N SER A 638 15.50 -17.62 22.18
CA SER A 638 16.57 -18.63 22.14
C SER A 638 17.80 -18.18 22.91
N ALA A 639 18.19 -16.91 22.78
CA ALA A 639 19.28 -16.31 23.55
C ALA A 639 18.99 -16.23 25.05
N LYS A 640 17.80 -15.79 25.43
CA LYS A 640 17.37 -15.68 26.83
C LYS A 640 17.36 -17.03 27.55
N LEU A 641 16.91 -18.09 26.87
CA LEU A 641 16.78 -19.44 27.42
C LEU A 641 18.02 -20.33 27.19
N GLY A 642 18.96 -19.89 26.35
CA GLY A 642 20.23 -20.59 26.12
C GLY A 642 20.16 -21.76 25.12
N PHE A 643 19.25 -21.72 24.14
CA PHE A 643 19.07 -22.79 23.14
C PHE A 643 20.16 -22.78 22.07
N LYS A 644 21.28 -23.47 22.34
CA LYS A 644 22.44 -23.55 21.45
C LYS A 644 22.18 -24.34 20.17
N GLU A 645 21.18 -25.22 20.16
CA GLU A 645 20.71 -25.95 18.99
C GLU A 645 20.25 -25.04 17.84
N ASN A 646 19.79 -23.82 18.16
CA ASN A 646 19.33 -22.83 17.17
C ASN A 646 20.46 -21.95 16.61
N LEU A 647 21.67 -22.05 17.17
CA LEU A 647 22.79 -21.16 16.88
C LEU A 647 23.25 -21.22 15.41
N GLU A 648 23.34 -22.41 14.84
CA GLU A 648 23.73 -22.58 13.44
C GLU A 648 22.74 -21.87 12.51
N TYR A 649 21.46 -22.02 12.78
CA TYR A 649 20.41 -21.39 11.99
C TYR A 649 20.42 -19.86 12.09
N ILE A 650 20.61 -19.31 13.30
CA ILE A 650 20.76 -17.86 13.52
C ILE A 650 21.94 -17.32 12.67
N ARG A 651 23.07 -18.02 12.65
CA ARG A 651 24.24 -17.63 11.84
C ARG A 651 23.94 -17.63 10.36
N THR A 652 23.34 -18.71 9.85
CA THR A 652 22.98 -18.80 8.43
C THR A 652 22.02 -17.68 8.02
N TYR A 653 21.04 -17.34 8.86
CA TYR A 653 20.13 -16.24 8.59
C TYR A 653 20.86 -14.88 8.51
N LEU A 654 21.78 -14.61 9.45
CA LEU A 654 22.60 -13.39 9.43
C LEU A 654 23.51 -13.33 8.20
N GLU A 655 24.08 -14.47 7.78
CA GLU A 655 24.90 -14.58 6.57
C GLU A 655 24.07 -14.31 5.30
N MET A 656 22.86 -14.86 5.21
CA MET A 656 21.92 -14.57 4.12
C MET A 656 21.56 -13.08 4.07
N GLY A 657 21.39 -12.42 5.22
CA GLY A 657 21.17 -10.97 5.30
C GLY A 657 22.27 -10.17 4.60
N SER A 658 23.54 -10.58 4.72
CA SER A 658 24.66 -9.89 4.08
C SER A 658 24.70 -10.01 2.55
N GLN A 659 23.88 -10.90 1.99
CA GLN A 659 23.79 -11.16 0.56
C GLN A 659 22.63 -10.41 -0.11
N ILE A 660 21.79 -9.70 0.66
CA ILE A 660 20.68 -8.90 0.13
C ILE A 660 21.25 -7.82 -0.80
N LYS A 661 20.69 -7.75 -2.02
CA LYS A 661 21.04 -6.76 -3.04
C LYS A 661 19.88 -5.78 -3.21
N GLY A 662 20.21 -4.53 -3.51
CA GLY A 662 19.24 -3.52 -3.93
C GLY A 662 19.53 -3.04 -5.35
N SER A 663 18.62 -2.25 -5.91
CA SER A 663 18.96 -1.36 -7.02
C SER A 663 20.10 -0.45 -6.57
N GLY A 664 21.05 -0.13 -7.44
CA GLY A 664 22.22 0.70 -7.08
C GLY A 664 21.91 2.16 -6.70
N GLY A 665 20.62 2.50 -6.57
CA GLY A 665 20.07 3.84 -6.32
C GLY A 665 19.69 4.10 -4.85
N ARG A 666 18.98 5.21 -4.63
CA ARG A 666 18.59 5.72 -3.29
C ARG A 666 17.45 4.91 -2.66
N ASP A 667 16.62 4.25 -3.45
CA ASP A 667 15.34 3.68 -2.99
C ASP A 667 15.44 2.26 -2.43
N SER A 668 16.66 1.76 -2.21
CA SER A 668 16.90 0.41 -1.70
C SER A 668 17.22 0.42 -0.20
N TYR A 669 16.30 -0.10 0.61
CA TYR A 669 16.42 -0.25 2.07
C TYR A 669 15.84 -1.59 2.55
N LEU A 670 16.15 -1.99 3.78
CA LEU A 670 15.55 -3.17 4.42
C LEU A 670 14.15 -2.87 4.99
N GLU A 671 13.24 -3.83 4.85
CA GLU A 671 11.93 -3.78 5.49
C GLU A 671 12.05 -3.89 7.02
N PHE A 672 11.04 -3.40 7.76
CA PHE A 672 11.06 -3.37 9.22
C PHE A 672 11.25 -4.76 9.86
N ASN A 673 10.54 -5.76 9.35
CA ASN A 673 10.68 -7.16 9.78
C ASN A 673 12.13 -7.66 9.63
N GLN A 674 12.81 -7.34 8.52
CA GLN A 674 14.20 -7.71 8.27
C GLN A 674 15.15 -7.04 9.26
N LEU A 675 14.96 -5.74 9.51
CA LEU A 675 15.74 -4.97 10.49
C LEU A 675 15.63 -5.60 11.89
N VAL A 676 14.41 -5.86 12.36
CA VAL A 676 14.17 -6.50 13.66
C VAL A 676 14.81 -7.89 13.70
N ASN A 677 14.56 -8.73 12.69
CA ASN A 677 15.03 -10.11 12.66
C ASN A 677 16.56 -10.21 12.67
N LEU A 678 17.24 -9.40 11.86
CA LEU A 678 18.71 -9.38 11.80
C LEU A 678 19.33 -8.79 13.07
N SER A 679 18.77 -7.72 13.63
CA SER A 679 19.22 -7.15 14.91
C SER A 679 19.10 -8.15 16.06
N GLU A 680 17.95 -8.82 16.18
CA GLU A 680 17.74 -9.82 17.22
C GLU A 680 18.61 -11.06 17.03
N GLY A 681 18.80 -11.50 15.78
CA GLY A 681 19.74 -12.57 15.45
C GLY A 681 21.18 -12.22 15.87
N ALA A 682 21.64 -11.01 15.57
CA ALA A 682 22.99 -10.56 15.92
C ALA A 682 23.21 -10.53 17.43
N MET A 683 22.26 -9.97 18.19
CA MET A 683 22.29 -10.01 19.65
C MET A 683 22.22 -11.44 20.20
N ALA A 684 21.39 -12.30 19.60
CA ALA A 684 21.24 -13.68 20.04
C ALA A 684 22.52 -14.49 19.85
N TRP A 685 23.21 -14.33 18.72
CA TRP A 685 24.52 -14.96 18.50
C TRP A 685 25.53 -14.49 19.56
N THR A 686 25.60 -13.19 19.84
CA THR A 686 26.48 -12.65 20.89
C THR A 686 26.23 -13.29 22.25
N VAL A 687 24.98 -13.56 22.63
CA VAL A 687 24.65 -14.19 23.92
C VAL A 687 24.96 -15.69 23.93
N LEU A 688 24.61 -16.41 22.86
CA LEU A 688 24.72 -17.88 22.80
C LEU A 688 26.17 -18.37 22.60
N ASP A 689 26.96 -17.65 21.81
CA ASP A 689 28.38 -17.93 21.57
C ASP A 689 29.17 -16.64 21.29
N PRO A 690 29.56 -15.90 22.35
CA PRO A 690 30.26 -14.63 22.24
C PRO A 690 31.58 -14.71 21.45
N ALA A 691 32.29 -15.85 21.54
CA ALA A 691 33.63 -16.01 20.97
C ALA A 691 33.59 -16.02 19.43
N SER A 692 32.67 -16.78 18.85
CA SER A 692 32.49 -16.80 17.39
C SER A 692 31.75 -15.57 16.87
N ALA A 693 30.78 -15.03 17.65
CA ALA A 693 30.05 -13.83 17.29
C ALA A 693 30.99 -12.63 17.09
N LYS A 694 32.04 -12.52 17.92
CA LYS A 694 33.04 -11.46 17.80
C LYS A 694 33.66 -11.36 16.39
N THR A 695 34.13 -12.49 15.88
CA THR A 695 34.77 -12.54 14.56
C THR A 695 33.72 -12.47 13.45
N GLY A 696 32.66 -13.27 13.57
CA GLY A 696 31.64 -13.38 12.53
C GLY A 696 30.83 -12.10 12.30
N LEU A 697 30.39 -11.42 13.36
CA LEU A 697 29.67 -10.15 13.22
C LEU A 697 30.56 -9.04 12.66
N LYS A 698 31.85 -9.04 12.97
CA LYS A 698 32.80 -8.10 12.37
C LYS A 698 32.95 -8.36 10.87
N GLU A 699 33.10 -9.62 10.47
CA GLU A 699 33.16 -10.00 9.05
C GLU A 699 31.87 -9.63 8.29
N LEU A 700 30.70 -9.83 8.92
CA LEU A 700 29.41 -9.43 8.35
C LEU A 700 29.28 -7.90 8.24
N LEU A 701 29.75 -7.15 9.24
CA LEU A 701 29.78 -5.68 9.19
C LEU A 701 30.67 -5.17 8.03
N GLU A 702 31.86 -5.76 7.86
CA GLU A 702 32.77 -5.42 6.76
C GLU A 702 32.20 -5.78 5.37
N LYS A 703 31.37 -6.84 5.29
CA LYS A 703 30.61 -7.17 4.07
C LYS A 703 29.48 -6.19 3.81
N ALA A 704 28.74 -5.81 4.85
CA ALA A 704 27.65 -4.84 4.78
C ALA A 704 28.13 -3.48 4.24
N GLU A 705 29.29 -3.00 4.71
CA GLU A 705 29.91 -1.76 4.23
C GLU A 705 30.19 -1.76 2.72
N LYS A 706 30.43 -2.94 2.12
CA LYS A 706 30.75 -3.10 0.70
C LYS A 706 29.52 -3.35 -0.17
N ASN A 707 28.31 -3.26 0.39
CA ASN A 707 27.09 -3.43 -0.39
C ASN A 707 26.98 -2.31 -1.45
N SER A 708 26.50 -2.66 -2.65
CA SER A 708 26.34 -1.71 -3.74
C SER A 708 25.23 -0.68 -3.49
N SER A 709 24.24 -1.03 -2.68
CA SER A 709 23.17 -0.14 -2.23
C SER A 709 23.55 0.51 -0.91
N PRO A 710 23.69 1.85 -0.84
CA PRO A 710 24.10 2.52 0.38
C PRO A 710 23.04 2.46 1.49
N GLY A 711 21.75 2.41 1.17
CA GLY A 711 20.67 2.25 2.16
C GLY A 711 20.70 0.89 2.85
N ILE A 712 20.72 -0.19 2.06
CA ILE A 712 20.91 -1.56 2.57
C ILE A 712 22.23 -1.69 3.35
N ALA A 713 23.31 -1.03 2.89
CA ALA A 713 24.60 -1.08 3.58
C ALA A 713 24.50 -0.60 5.04
N ILE A 714 23.93 0.59 5.26
CA ILE A 714 23.80 1.18 6.59
C ILE A 714 22.74 0.47 7.45
N ASP A 715 21.67 -0.07 6.83
CA ASP A 715 20.68 -0.92 7.52
C ASP A 715 21.31 -2.20 8.07
N LEU A 716 22.08 -2.92 7.25
CA LEU A 716 22.81 -4.11 7.66
C LEU A 716 23.86 -3.79 8.72
N GLN A 717 24.57 -2.67 8.58
CA GLN A 717 25.50 -2.20 9.59
C GLN A 717 24.81 -1.98 10.94
N ALA A 718 23.64 -1.34 10.98
CA ALA A 718 22.86 -1.17 12.20
C ALA A 718 22.47 -2.50 12.84
N CYS A 719 22.04 -3.47 12.02
CA CYS A 719 21.69 -4.80 12.48
C CYS A 719 22.87 -5.51 13.17
N TYR A 720 24.02 -5.58 12.49
CA TYR A 720 25.20 -6.27 13.04
C TYR A 720 25.86 -5.49 14.19
N LEU A 721 25.83 -4.16 14.15
CA LEU A 721 26.29 -3.30 15.25
C LEU A 721 25.56 -3.62 16.56
N SER A 722 24.28 -3.99 16.49
CA SER A 722 23.49 -4.34 17.68
C SER A 722 24.15 -5.46 18.50
N GLY A 723 24.67 -6.50 17.84
CA GLY A 723 25.40 -7.59 18.49
C GLY A 723 26.81 -7.18 18.95
N LEU A 724 27.48 -6.30 18.21
CA LEU A 724 28.82 -5.79 18.53
C LEU A 724 28.82 -4.82 19.72
N LEU A 725 27.82 -3.95 19.84
CA LEU A 725 27.63 -3.07 21.01
C LEU A 725 27.37 -3.88 22.28
N LEU A 726 26.66 -5.01 22.18
CA LEU A 726 26.45 -5.90 23.31
C LEU A 726 27.74 -6.63 23.73
N LEU A 727 28.60 -6.96 22.77
CA LEU A 727 29.85 -7.69 23.00
C LEU A 727 30.99 -6.78 23.51
N GLU A 728 31.13 -5.59 22.91
CA GLU A 728 32.22 -4.64 23.14
C GLU A 728 31.67 -3.21 23.36
N PRO A 729 30.91 -2.97 24.46
CA PRO A 729 30.14 -1.74 24.65
C PRO A 729 30.95 -0.45 24.74
N ASN A 730 32.26 -0.55 25.02
CA ASN A 730 33.15 0.60 25.17
C ASN A 730 34.12 0.77 24.00
N ARG A 731 33.94 0.02 22.91
CA ARG A 731 34.83 0.11 21.75
C ARG A 731 34.47 1.34 20.92
N GLU A 732 35.41 2.27 20.82
CA GLU A 732 35.25 3.57 20.16
C GLU A 732 34.62 3.47 18.77
N GLU A 733 35.08 2.53 17.95
CA GLU A 733 34.55 2.28 16.59
C GLU A 733 33.04 2.00 16.58
N TRP A 734 32.56 1.18 17.52
CA TRP A 734 31.14 0.83 17.65
C TRP A 734 30.33 1.98 18.22
N ILE A 735 30.88 2.73 19.17
CA ILE A 735 30.23 3.92 19.74
C ILE A 735 30.07 5.01 18.67
N GLN A 736 31.09 5.25 17.84
CA GLN A 736 31.01 6.24 16.76
C GLN A 736 29.98 5.85 15.70
N LEU A 737 29.92 4.58 15.30
CA LEU A 737 28.87 4.11 14.40
C LEU A 737 27.49 4.18 15.07
N GLY A 738 27.40 3.92 16.37
CA GLY A 738 26.20 4.12 17.17
C GLY A 738 25.73 5.58 17.19
N HIS A 739 26.65 6.55 17.31
CA HIS A 739 26.31 7.97 17.21
C HIS A 739 25.77 8.34 15.82
N ARG A 740 26.34 7.78 14.75
CA ARG A 740 25.87 8.00 13.37
C ARG A 740 24.46 7.45 13.14
N ILE A 741 24.21 6.21 13.57
CA ILE A 741 22.92 5.56 13.34
C ILE A 741 21.82 6.15 14.24
N LEU A 742 22.08 6.28 15.54
CA LEU A 742 21.08 6.79 16.49
C LEU A 742 20.93 8.31 16.44
N GLY A 743 21.94 9.03 15.95
CA GLY A 743 21.89 10.47 15.76
C GLY A 743 21.18 10.88 14.47
N ASN A 744 20.86 9.95 13.57
CA ASN A 744 20.01 10.23 12.42
C ASN A 744 18.57 10.50 12.91
N ARG A 745 18.07 11.70 12.59
CA ARG A 745 16.76 12.19 13.01
C ARG A 745 15.71 12.16 11.89
N GLY A 746 15.84 11.25 10.94
CA GLY A 746 14.95 11.09 9.79
C GLY A 746 13.94 9.96 9.95
N GLU A 747 13.66 9.55 11.19
CA GLU A 747 12.69 8.49 11.53
C GLU A 747 13.02 7.11 10.92
N GLU A 748 14.30 6.84 10.70
CA GLU A 748 14.78 5.58 10.11
C GLU A 748 14.64 4.39 11.09
N TYR A 749 13.96 3.31 10.68
CA TYR A 749 13.66 2.19 11.59
C TYR A 749 14.88 1.33 11.94
N ARG A 750 16.01 1.52 11.24
CA ARG A 750 17.28 0.84 11.56
C ARG A 750 17.80 1.13 12.96
N ALA A 751 17.28 2.16 13.63
CA ALA A 751 17.59 2.47 15.00
C ALA A 751 17.16 1.37 15.99
N TYR A 752 16.17 0.53 15.64
CA TYR A 752 15.61 -0.52 16.51
C TYR A 752 16.68 -1.32 17.27
N GLY A 753 17.59 -1.96 16.54
CA GLY A 753 18.59 -2.87 17.12
C GLY A 753 19.61 -2.15 18.00
N PRO A 754 20.27 -1.08 17.52
CA PRO A 754 21.21 -0.31 18.33
C PRO A 754 20.58 0.29 19.59
N ILE A 755 19.33 0.79 19.54
CA ILE A 755 18.60 1.25 20.74
C ILE A 755 18.49 0.11 21.76
N ARG A 756 18.07 -1.08 21.30
CA ARG A 756 17.92 -2.25 22.18
C ARG A 756 19.26 -2.68 22.81
N ALA A 757 20.34 -2.64 22.03
CA ALA A 757 21.68 -2.96 22.51
C ALA A 757 22.17 -1.95 23.56
N VAL A 758 21.92 -0.65 23.36
CA VAL A 758 22.26 0.41 24.32
C VAL A 758 21.61 0.18 25.68
N GLY A 759 20.31 -0.16 25.72
CA GLY A 759 19.59 -0.48 26.95
C GLY A 759 20.17 -1.71 27.65
N LYS A 760 20.31 -2.82 26.92
CA LYS A 760 20.82 -4.09 27.45
C LYS A 760 22.25 -3.99 27.99
N ALA A 761 23.13 -3.28 27.29
CA ALA A 761 24.53 -3.11 27.67
C ALA A 761 24.79 -1.87 28.55
N LYS A 762 23.76 -1.06 28.82
CA LYS A 762 23.81 0.18 29.63
C LYS A 762 24.84 1.21 29.15
N ILE A 763 24.89 1.45 27.83
CA ILE A 763 25.88 2.32 27.17
C ILE A 763 25.53 3.81 27.38
N GLN A 764 26.26 4.51 28.25
CA GLN A 764 25.92 5.88 28.67
C GLN A 764 26.14 6.91 27.56
N GLU A 765 27.15 6.71 26.72
CA GLU A 765 27.60 7.62 25.67
C GLU A 765 26.49 7.88 24.64
N LEU A 766 25.62 6.88 24.40
CA LEU A 766 24.53 6.95 23.42
C LEU A 766 23.17 7.33 24.04
N LYS A 767 23.12 7.56 25.36
CA LYS A 767 21.88 7.84 26.10
C LYS A 767 21.06 8.99 25.51
N GLN A 768 21.72 10.08 25.13
CA GLN A 768 21.04 11.30 24.68
C GLN A 768 20.21 11.09 23.41
N HIS A 769 20.60 10.14 22.57
CA HIS A 769 19.90 9.82 21.33
C HIS A 769 18.55 9.13 21.60
N LEU A 770 18.45 8.36 22.69
CA LEU A 770 17.19 7.71 23.08
C LEU A 770 16.06 8.73 23.28
N TYR A 771 16.37 9.91 23.84
CA TYR A 771 15.36 10.94 24.09
C TYR A 771 14.68 11.41 22.79
N TYR A 772 15.42 11.51 21.69
CA TYR A 772 14.85 11.87 20.40
C TYR A 772 13.91 10.77 19.88
N HIS A 773 14.35 9.51 19.89
CA HIS A 773 13.56 8.38 19.39
C HIS A 773 12.28 8.12 20.22
N VAL A 774 12.18 8.67 21.42
CA VAL A 774 10.95 8.64 22.23
C VAL A 774 9.90 9.65 21.76
N TYR A 775 10.29 10.74 21.09
CA TYR A 775 9.39 11.86 20.76
C TYR A 775 9.51 12.32 19.29
N ALA A 776 9.96 11.47 18.36
CA ALA A 776 10.15 11.89 16.97
C ALA A 776 8.81 12.13 16.24
N ASP A 777 7.86 11.19 16.36
CA ASP A 777 6.49 11.33 15.84
C ASP A 777 5.48 10.94 16.95
N PRO A 778 4.81 11.92 17.59
CA PRO A 778 3.84 11.64 18.64
C PRO A 778 2.49 11.13 18.11
N ASN A 779 2.20 11.24 16.81
CA ASN A 779 0.88 10.90 16.26
C ASN A 779 0.96 10.48 14.77
N PRO A 780 1.48 9.28 14.47
CA PRO A 780 1.66 8.82 13.09
C PRO A 780 0.31 8.69 12.37
N MET A 781 0.15 9.37 11.24
CA MET A 781 -1.12 9.40 10.50
C MET A 781 -1.38 8.13 9.66
N VAL A 782 -0.33 7.39 9.27
CA VAL A 782 -0.43 6.25 8.33
C VAL A 782 0.50 5.08 8.69
N ASP A 783 1.72 5.34 9.19
CA ASP A 783 2.70 4.29 9.51
C ASP A 783 2.92 4.14 11.03
N TYR A 784 2.25 3.16 11.62
CA TYR A 784 2.38 2.85 13.05
C TYR A 784 3.68 2.12 13.41
N THR A 785 4.55 1.80 12.45
CA THR A 785 5.83 1.11 12.73
C THR A 785 6.71 1.91 13.69
N TRP A 786 6.58 3.23 13.67
CA TRP A 786 7.31 4.11 14.59
C TRP A 786 7.03 3.82 16.07
N THR A 787 5.82 3.36 16.41
CA THR A 787 5.46 3.00 17.80
C THR A 787 6.37 1.91 18.38
N TYR A 788 6.90 1.01 17.56
CA TYR A 788 7.88 0.01 17.98
C TYR A 788 9.23 0.64 18.35
N ILE A 789 9.68 1.66 17.60
CA ILE A 789 10.93 2.38 17.88
C ILE A 789 10.79 3.16 19.19
N GLU A 790 9.68 3.89 19.36
CA GLU A 790 9.38 4.61 20.60
C GLU A 790 9.38 3.65 21.80
N HIS A 791 8.66 2.52 21.70
CA HIS A 791 8.56 1.55 22.79
C HIS A 791 9.94 1.03 23.21
N VAL A 792 10.78 0.65 22.24
CA VAL A 792 12.13 0.16 22.53
C VAL A 792 13.03 1.26 23.08
N ALA A 793 12.88 2.51 22.63
CA ALA A 793 13.61 3.65 23.15
C ALA A 793 13.25 3.97 24.61
N ARG A 794 11.96 3.95 24.96
CA ARG A 794 11.48 4.13 26.35
C ARG A 794 12.00 3.01 27.26
N ASN A 795 11.91 1.76 26.81
CA ASN A 795 12.40 0.61 27.58
C ASN A 795 13.93 0.70 27.78
N SER A 796 14.70 0.98 26.73
CA SER A 796 16.15 1.18 26.85
C SER A 796 16.53 2.35 27.76
N TRP A 797 15.77 3.45 27.72
CA TRP A 797 15.95 4.57 28.64
C TRP A 797 15.72 4.16 30.10
N PHE A 798 14.63 3.42 30.36
CA PHE A 798 14.34 2.89 31.70
C PHE A 798 15.45 1.95 32.17
N GLN A 799 15.88 0.98 31.34
CA GLN A 799 16.99 0.05 31.68
C GLN A 799 18.31 0.76 32.02
N LEU A 800 18.55 1.91 31.39
CA LEU A 800 19.76 2.70 31.52
C LEU A 800 19.71 3.69 32.71
N THR A 801 18.52 4.19 33.06
CA THR A 801 18.36 5.29 34.03
C THR A 801 17.51 4.97 35.25
N ASP A 802 16.80 3.84 35.25
CA ASP A 802 15.77 3.44 36.22
C ASP A 802 14.66 4.50 36.40
N LYS A 803 14.42 5.32 35.36
CA LYS A 803 13.42 6.39 35.35
C LYS A 803 12.58 6.32 34.08
N GLU A 804 11.28 6.50 34.22
CA GLU A 804 10.38 6.65 33.09
C GLU A 804 10.42 8.09 32.56
N LEU A 805 10.33 8.23 31.25
CA LEU A 805 10.06 9.51 30.60
C LEU A 805 8.55 9.77 30.58
N PRO A 806 8.11 11.03 30.74
CA PRO A 806 6.69 11.35 30.67
C PRO A 806 6.09 10.95 29.30
N PRO A 807 4.77 10.71 29.24
CA PRO A 807 4.06 10.65 27.97
C PRO A 807 4.10 12.03 27.29
N PHE A 808 3.81 12.05 25.98
CA PHE A 808 3.63 13.31 25.25
C PHE A 808 2.42 14.08 25.81
N ASP A 809 2.58 15.40 26.02
CA ASP A 809 1.52 16.31 26.49
C ASP A 809 0.84 16.99 25.29
N ASP A 810 -0.38 16.56 24.94
CA ASP A 810 -1.14 17.02 23.78
C ASP A 810 -1.96 18.31 24.04
N ASP A 811 -1.97 18.84 25.26
CA ASP A 811 -2.76 20.02 25.65
C ASP A 811 -2.44 21.29 24.82
N ASP A 812 -1.25 21.38 24.22
CA ASP A 812 -0.86 22.43 23.27
C ASP A 812 0.11 21.90 22.20
N GLU A 813 -0.12 20.68 21.69
CA GLU A 813 0.78 20.01 20.72
C GLU A 813 1.30 20.94 19.61
N TYR A 814 0.41 21.74 19.00
CA TYR A 814 0.74 22.63 17.89
C TYR A 814 1.32 23.99 18.33
N ALA A 815 1.66 24.16 19.60
CA ALA A 815 2.20 25.38 20.19
C ALA A 815 1.33 26.64 19.96
N ASN A 816 0.01 26.48 19.80
CA ASN A 816 -0.93 27.56 19.50
C ASN A 816 -1.06 28.55 20.67
N ARG A 817 -1.02 28.07 21.92
CA ARG A 817 -1.02 28.95 23.09
C ARG A 817 0.33 29.63 23.25
N LEU A 818 1.44 28.92 22.98
CA LEU A 818 2.78 29.50 22.96
C LEU A 818 2.91 30.64 21.95
N ALA A 819 2.33 30.50 20.75
CA ALA A 819 2.34 31.51 19.70
C ALA A 819 1.66 32.84 20.10
N LYS A 820 0.75 32.84 21.08
CA LYS A 820 0.14 34.08 21.62
C LYS A 820 1.15 34.96 22.38
N ASN A 821 2.26 34.39 22.83
CA ASN A 821 3.39 35.11 23.42
C ASN A 821 4.71 34.68 22.74
N PRO A 822 5.04 35.24 21.56
CA PRO A 822 6.16 34.77 20.72
C PRO A 822 7.53 34.68 21.42
N LYS A 823 7.74 35.41 22.52
CA LYS A 823 8.98 35.36 23.32
C LYS A 823 9.26 33.99 23.92
N ASP A 824 8.23 33.17 24.10
CA ASP A 824 8.36 31.84 24.69
C ASP A 824 8.60 30.75 23.63
N LEU A 825 8.40 31.06 22.33
CA LEU A 825 8.58 30.13 21.22
C LEU A 825 9.97 29.48 21.15
N PRO A 826 11.10 30.21 21.33
CA PRO A 826 12.43 29.58 21.33
C PRO A 826 12.58 28.49 22.40
N GLY A 827 11.95 28.67 23.57
CA GLY A 827 11.95 27.69 24.63
C GLY A 827 11.15 26.41 24.29
N GLY A 828 10.16 26.53 23.40
CA GLY A 828 9.37 25.40 22.91
C GLY A 828 10.18 24.38 22.10
N ILE A 829 11.24 24.80 21.41
CA ILE A 829 12.12 23.93 20.62
C ILE A 829 12.79 22.86 21.50
N LEU A 830 13.03 23.17 22.77
CA LEU A 830 13.66 22.27 23.75
C LEU A 830 12.66 21.34 24.45
N LYS A 831 11.41 21.33 24.00
CA LYS A 831 10.29 20.68 24.67
C LYS A 831 9.52 19.73 23.75
N PRO A 832 10.19 18.74 23.11
CA PRO A 832 9.53 17.77 22.25
C PRO A 832 8.57 16.84 23.02
N GLU A 833 8.66 16.78 24.35
CA GLU A 833 7.68 16.08 25.19
C GLU A 833 6.31 16.77 25.25
N LYS A 834 6.19 17.99 24.69
CA LYS A 834 5.00 18.85 24.81
C LYS A 834 4.57 19.51 23.49
N TYR A 835 5.53 19.82 22.62
CA TYR A 835 5.23 20.53 21.38
C TYR A 835 5.76 19.75 20.18
N SER A 836 4.96 19.70 19.13
CA SER A 836 5.43 19.36 17.79
C SER A 836 6.45 20.41 17.35
N ILE A 837 7.71 19.99 17.18
CA ILE A 837 8.82 20.89 16.86
C ILE A 837 8.60 21.61 15.52
N GLN A 838 8.01 20.92 14.54
CA GLN A 838 7.56 21.52 13.28
C GLN A 838 6.69 22.75 13.53
N HIS A 839 5.67 22.62 14.38
CA HIS A 839 4.72 23.71 14.65
C HIS A 839 5.35 24.85 15.45
N VAL A 840 6.33 24.57 16.33
CA VAL A 840 7.10 25.64 17.00
C VAL A 840 7.84 26.49 15.97
N PHE A 841 8.56 25.86 15.02
CA PHE A 841 9.27 26.60 13.97
C PHE A 841 8.32 27.29 12.98
N GLN A 842 7.22 26.63 12.60
CA GLN A 842 6.19 27.22 11.76
C GLN A 842 5.61 28.49 12.41
N ASN A 843 5.30 28.45 13.71
CA ASN A 843 4.80 29.61 14.44
C ASN A 843 5.84 30.74 14.52
N ILE A 844 7.14 30.45 14.68
CA ILE A 844 8.21 31.45 14.62
C ILE A 844 8.21 32.14 13.24
N LYS A 845 8.12 31.36 12.16
CA LYS A 845 8.07 31.83 10.77
C LYS A 845 6.83 32.69 10.52
N GLU A 846 5.64 32.19 10.83
CA GLU A 846 4.36 32.85 10.56
C GLU A 846 4.19 34.17 11.34
N ASN A 847 4.66 34.20 12.59
CA ASN A 847 4.69 35.43 13.39
C ASN A 847 5.84 36.37 12.99
N LYS A 848 6.71 35.97 12.05
CA LYS A 848 7.93 36.68 11.65
C LYS A 848 8.77 37.10 12.86
N TYR A 849 8.81 36.25 13.88
CA TYR A 849 9.45 36.55 15.15
C TYR A 849 10.97 36.52 15.02
N LYS A 850 11.63 37.65 15.30
CA LYS A 850 13.10 37.77 15.26
C LYS A 850 13.68 37.91 16.65
N ASP A 851 14.55 36.98 17.03
CA ASP A 851 15.21 36.96 18.32
C ASP A 851 16.53 36.16 18.24
N ALA A 852 17.54 36.59 19.00
CA ALA A 852 18.82 35.90 19.07
C ALA A 852 18.68 34.48 19.65
N ASP A 853 17.70 34.26 20.54
CA ASP A 853 17.46 32.94 21.13
C ASP A 853 16.91 31.93 20.11
N VAL A 854 16.25 32.37 19.03
CA VAL A 854 15.84 31.48 17.92
C VAL A 854 17.08 30.88 17.25
N VAL A 855 18.09 31.70 16.96
CA VAL A 855 19.35 31.22 16.36
C VAL A 855 20.12 30.36 17.34
N LYS A 856 20.23 30.80 18.60
CA LYS A 856 20.99 30.11 19.65
C LYS A 856 20.44 28.72 19.99
N ILE A 857 19.13 28.53 19.91
CA ILE A 857 18.46 27.25 20.23
C ILE A 857 18.16 26.46 18.96
N GLY A 858 17.51 27.08 17.98
CA GLY A 858 17.10 26.44 16.73
C GLY A 858 18.26 26.08 15.81
N GLY A 859 19.35 26.85 15.84
CA GLY A 859 20.55 26.57 15.05
C GLY A 859 21.20 25.23 15.41
N PRO A 860 21.61 25.00 16.67
CA PRO A 860 22.13 23.71 17.11
C PRO A 860 21.16 22.54 16.91
N TRP A 861 19.86 22.78 17.05
CA TRP A 861 18.85 21.75 16.78
C TRP A 861 18.87 21.32 15.30
N LEU A 862 18.91 22.28 14.37
CA LEU A 862 18.96 22.01 12.93
C LEU A 862 20.29 21.35 12.54
N GLU A 863 21.41 21.83 13.07
CA GLU A 863 22.74 21.20 12.87
C GLU A 863 22.73 19.73 13.26
N GLU A 864 22.15 19.40 14.42
CA GLU A 864 22.09 18.01 14.90
C GLU A 864 21.12 17.17 14.08
N SER A 865 19.97 17.72 13.70
CA SER A 865 19.00 17.01 12.85
C SER A 865 19.55 16.66 11.48
N LEU A 866 20.42 17.51 10.91
CA LEU A 866 21.01 17.29 9.59
C LEU A 866 22.35 16.56 9.64
N ARG A 867 22.91 16.30 10.82
CA ARG A 867 24.28 15.75 10.96
C ARG A 867 24.50 14.46 10.18
N TYR A 868 23.49 13.59 10.13
CA TYR A 868 23.55 12.27 9.51
C TYR A 868 22.47 12.06 8.43
N SER A 869 21.91 13.16 7.87
CA SER A 869 20.83 13.07 6.90
C SER A 869 21.25 12.48 5.54
N CYS A 870 22.54 12.26 5.29
CA CYS A 870 22.99 11.51 4.11
C CYS A 870 22.63 10.02 4.18
N ASP A 871 22.32 9.51 5.37
CA ASP A 871 21.93 8.13 5.57
C ASP A 871 20.41 7.94 5.46
N GLU A 872 19.66 8.92 4.97
CA GLU A 872 18.20 8.83 4.85
C GLU A 872 17.79 8.36 3.46
N TYR A 873 17.23 7.15 3.44
CA TYR A 873 16.88 6.42 2.22
C TYR A 873 15.40 6.05 2.16
N ARG A 874 14.71 6.04 3.31
CA ARG A 874 13.24 5.99 3.32
C ARG A 874 12.66 7.39 3.17
N TYR A 875 11.41 7.48 2.74
CA TYR A 875 10.63 8.72 2.79
C TYR A 875 10.42 9.14 4.26
N GLY A 876 11.37 9.89 4.82
CA GLY A 876 11.36 10.35 6.21
C GLY A 876 10.71 11.73 6.35
N GLY A 877 10.00 11.96 7.46
CA GLY A 877 9.41 13.25 7.82
C GLY A 877 10.46 14.37 7.88
N ASN A 878 10.55 15.18 6.82
CA ASN A 878 11.49 16.30 6.73
C ASN A 878 10.84 17.67 7.05
N TYR A 879 9.59 17.66 7.49
CA TYR A 879 8.78 18.87 7.65
C TYR A 879 9.32 19.80 8.73
N ASP A 880 9.78 19.24 9.85
CA ASP A 880 10.38 19.98 10.96
C ASP A 880 11.68 20.70 10.57
N ARG A 881 12.55 20.05 9.79
CA ARG A 881 13.79 20.62 9.23
C ARG A 881 13.49 21.75 8.26
N TRP A 882 12.48 21.59 7.41
CA TRP A 882 12.09 22.64 6.49
C TRP A 882 11.56 23.87 7.22
N GLU A 883 10.70 23.68 8.22
CA GLU A 883 10.21 24.79 9.03
C GLU A 883 11.34 25.44 9.84
N ALA A 884 12.30 24.66 10.36
CA ALA A 884 13.50 25.18 11.01
C ALA A 884 14.39 26.01 10.06
N MET A 885 14.64 25.52 8.84
CA MET A 885 15.36 26.24 7.79
C MET A 885 14.68 27.59 7.50
N LYS A 886 13.35 27.63 7.34
CA LYS A 886 12.58 28.87 7.10
C LYS A 886 12.59 29.81 8.30
N ALA A 887 12.44 29.29 9.51
CA ALA A 887 12.43 30.07 10.75
C ALA A 887 13.80 30.71 11.05
N LEU A 888 14.90 30.04 10.68
CA LEU A 888 16.24 30.61 10.75
C LEU A 888 16.48 31.63 9.63
N PHE A 889 15.95 31.40 8.43
CA PHE A 889 16.11 32.32 7.30
C PHE A 889 15.58 33.72 7.60
N ILE A 890 14.42 33.82 8.27
CA ILE A 890 13.86 35.11 8.66
C ILE A 890 14.74 35.90 9.64
N GLN A 891 15.68 35.25 10.36
CA GLN A 891 16.62 35.92 11.26
C GLN A 891 17.69 36.73 10.51
N GLY A 892 17.85 36.52 9.20
CA GLY A 892 18.81 37.24 8.36
C GLY A 892 20.26 36.87 8.66
N GLU A 893 21.17 37.84 8.62
CA GLU A 893 22.63 37.62 8.73
C GLU A 893 23.04 36.82 9.98
N ALA A 894 22.26 36.88 11.06
CA ALA A 894 22.50 36.11 12.28
C ALA A 894 22.45 34.58 12.07
N ALA A 895 21.76 34.09 11.03
CA ALA A 895 21.67 32.66 10.72
C ALA A 895 22.82 32.15 9.83
N ILE A 896 23.64 33.03 9.24
CA ILE A 896 24.76 32.64 8.36
C ILE A 896 25.69 31.59 9.01
N PRO A 897 26.11 31.74 10.29
CA PRO A 897 26.99 30.75 10.92
C PRO A 897 26.38 29.34 10.99
N VAL A 898 25.05 29.24 11.14
CA VAL A 898 24.34 27.95 11.23
C VAL A 898 24.37 27.22 9.89
N TYR A 899 23.92 27.88 8.81
CA TYR A 899 23.93 27.26 7.47
C TYR A 899 25.34 26.91 7.01
N ALA A 900 26.31 27.77 7.28
CA ALA A 900 27.69 27.48 6.93
C ALA A 900 28.26 26.27 7.68
N LYS A 901 27.87 26.08 8.95
CA LYS A 901 28.27 24.91 9.72
C LYS A 901 27.69 23.61 9.15
N ILE A 902 26.46 23.63 8.63
CA ILE A 902 25.85 22.47 7.96
C ILE A 902 26.66 22.02 6.75
N LEU A 903 27.26 22.96 5.99
CA LEU A 903 28.14 22.64 4.86
C LEU A 903 29.42 21.87 5.25
N GLU A 904 29.83 21.98 6.51
CA GLU A 904 31.00 21.29 7.07
C GLU A 904 30.67 19.91 7.65
N LEU A 905 29.38 19.55 7.76
CA LEU A 905 28.96 18.26 8.30
C LEU A 905 29.26 17.15 7.27
N PRO A 906 30.09 16.15 7.61
CA PRO A 906 30.51 15.12 6.66
C PRO A 906 29.33 14.27 6.18
N HIS A 907 28.36 14.01 7.05
CA HIS A 907 27.21 13.14 6.79
C HIS A 907 25.88 13.91 6.64
N ALA A 908 25.91 15.22 6.41
CA ALA A 908 24.71 15.93 5.99
C ALA A 908 24.42 15.62 4.51
N GLY A 909 23.15 15.33 4.22
CA GLY A 909 22.67 15.00 2.88
C GLY A 909 22.98 16.10 1.86
N SER A 910 23.26 15.69 0.62
CA SER A 910 23.65 16.59 -0.47
C SER A 910 22.63 17.70 -0.67
N ASP A 911 21.36 17.35 -0.82
CA ASP A 911 20.25 18.29 -1.02
C ASP A 911 20.26 19.42 0.05
N TRP A 912 20.43 19.07 1.33
CA TRP A 912 20.51 20.04 2.44
C TRP A 912 21.70 20.98 2.35
N LYS A 913 22.86 20.50 1.88
CA LYS A 913 24.03 21.35 1.67
C LYS A 913 23.79 22.33 0.53
N LEU A 914 23.18 21.87 -0.55
CA LEU A 914 22.80 22.69 -1.70
C LEU A 914 21.81 23.78 -1.30
N TYR A 915 20.77 23.44 -0.54
CA TYR A 915 19.83 24.42 0.02
C TYR A 915 20.51 25.43 0.95
N CYS A 916 21.43 24.99 1.83
CA CYS A 916 22.18 25.93 2.68
C CYS A 916 22.95 26.99 1.87
N LEU A 917 23.54 26.62 0.74
CA LEU A 917 24.24 27.57 -0.13
C LEU A 917 23.32 28.61 -0.73
N GLN A 918 22.14 28.18 -1.17
CA GLN A 918 21.12 29.06 -1.69
C GLN A 918 20.66 30.06 -0.62
N PHE A 919 20.35 29.58 0.58
CA PHE A 919 19.91 30.44 1.69
C PHE A 919 20.99 31.46 2.07
N LEU A 920 22.26 31.03 2.14
CA LEU A 920 23.40 31.91 2.39
C LEU A 920 23.51 33.03 1.35
N ARG A 921 23.33 32.72 0.06
CA ARG A 921 23.35 33.71 -1.04
C ARG A 921 22.23 34.74 -0.91
N PHE A 922 21.05 34.33 -0.44
CA PHE A 922 19.87 35.19 -0.30
C PHE A 922 19.91 36.09 0.93
N ILE A 923 20.41 35.57 2.06
CA ILE A 923 20.48 36.31 3.32
C ILE A 923 21.46 37.48 3.23
N GLU A 924 22.58 37.29 2.55
CA GLU A 924 23.65 38.29 2.49
C GLU A 924 23.49 39.23 1.28
N PRO A 925 23.52 40.56 1.46
CA PRO A 925 23.42 41.50 0.35
C PRO A 925 24.58 41.35 -0.64
N GLU A 926 24.28 40.96 -1.88
CA GLU A 926 25.29 40.68 -2.93
C GLU A 926 26.26 41.86 -3.15
N ALA A 927 25.77 43.10 -3.12
CA ALA A 927 26.58 44.29 -3.26
C ALA A 927 27.71 44.38 -2.23
N ASN A 928 27.50 43.93 -0.99
CA ASN A 928 28.52 43.98 0.05
C ASN A 928 29.70 43.07 -0.30
N LYS A 929 29.43 41.87 -0.83
CA LYS A 929 30.48 40.95 -1.26
C LYS A 929 31.21 41.44 -2.49
N TRP A 930 30.51 41.99 -3.48
CA TRP A 930 31.15 42.65 -4.62
C TRP A 930 32.07 43.79 -4.19
N SER A 931 31.62 44.66 -3.29
CA SER A 931 32.43 45.75 -2.75
C SER A 931 33.72 45.24 -2.08
N GLN A 932 33.63 44.16 -1.32
CA GLN A 932 34.80 43.53 -0.69
C GLN A 932 35.75 42.96 -1.76
N VAL A 933 35.27 42.08 -2.66
CA VAL A 933 36.11 41.39 -3.67
C VAL A 933 36.80 42.38 -4.63
N LEU A 934 36.13 43.47 -5.02
CA LEU A 934 36.72 44.47 -5.91
C LEU A 934 37.95 45.18 -5.31
N THR A 935 38.07 45.21 -3.98
CA THR A 935 39.18 45.85 -3.26
C THR A 935 40.18 44.88 -2.66
N MET A 936 39.90 43.58 -2.68
CA MET A 936 40.80 42.55 -2.18
C MET A 936 42.04 42.36 -3.06
N ASP A 937 43.18 42.16 -2.42
CA ASP A 937 44.41 41.73 -3.08
C ASP A 937 44.44 40.21 -3.27
N GLU A 938 45.34 39.76 -4.14
CA GLU A 938 45.54 38.37 -4.50
C GLU A 938 45.76 37.44 -3.29
N ASN A 939 46.64 37.81 -2.35
CA ASN A 939 46.99 36.95 -1.23
C ASN A 939 45.78 36.72 -0.31
N THR A 940 44.96 37.76 -0.14
CA THR A 940 43.72 37.67 0.62
C THR A 940 42.73 36.71 -0.04
N ILE A 941 42.54 36.79 -1.37
CA ILE A 941 41.64 35.89 -2.10
C ILE A 941 42.13 34.44 -2.03
N VAL A 942 43.41 34.20 -2.27
CA VAL A 942 44.01 32.85 -2.19
C VAL A 942 43.81 32.27 -0.78
N LYS A 943 44.06 33.06 0.26
CA LYS A 943 43.83 32.62 1.65
C LYS A 943 42.36 32.26 1.90
N ILE A 944 41.40 33.06 1.40
CA ILE A 944 39.98 32.78 1.57
C ILE A 944 39.58 31.51 0.81
N LEU A 945 40.04 31.30 -0.43
CA LEU A 945 39.75 30.08 -1.19
C LEU A 945 40.32 28.82 -0.52
N GLN A 946 41.51 28.93 0.08
CA GLN A 946 42.16 27.82 0.79
C GLN A 946 41.50 27.51 2.15
N THR A 947 41.09 28.55 2.89
CA THR A 947 40.50 28.39 4.24
C THR A 947 38.98 28.24 4.21
N ASN A 948 38.33 28.71 3.14
CA ASN A 948 36.88 28.73 2.89
C ASN A 948 36.04 29.05 4.14
N PRO A 949 36.22 30.23 4.74
CA PRO A 949 35.43 30.67 5.89
C PRO A 949 33.94 30.72 5.54
N SER A 950 33.10 30.52 6.57
CA SER A 950 31.63 30.45 6.48
C SER A 950 30.99 31.57 5.67
N GLU A 951 31.41 32.81 5.90
CA GLU A 951 30.91 34.01 5.23
C GLU A 951 31.20 34.04 3.71
N TRP A 952 32.11 33.21 3.21
CA TRP A 952 32.46 33.12 1.77
C TRP A 952 31.95 31.84 1.10
N ALA A 953 31.28 30.95 1.85
CA ALA A 953 30.90 29.63 1.38
C ALA A 953 29.98 29.65 0.13
N ALA A 954 29.12 30.66 -0.02
CA ALA A 954 28.24 30.85 -1.18
C ALA A 954 28.82 31.76 -2.29
N TRP A 955 30.04 32.29 -2.08
CA TRP A 955 30.64 33.36 -2.90
C TRP A 955 31.96 32.93 -3.56
N GLY A 956 32.25 31.63 -3.58
CA GLY A 956 33.47 31.09 -4.16
C GLY A 956 33.61 31.38 -5.67
N ASP A 957 32.50 31.42 -6.40
CA ASP A 957 32.49 31.78 -7.84
C ASP A 957 33.02 33.20 -8.08
N LEU A 958 32.57 34.16 -7.26
CA LEU A 958 32.98 35.55 -7.32
C LEU A 958 34.48 35.72 -7.03
N LEU A 959 34.98 35.02 -6.00
CA LEU A 959 36.40 35.00 -5.65
C LEU A 959 37.25 34.38 -6.76
N SER A 960 36.82 33.27 -7.34
CA SER A 960 37.51 32.61 -8.45
C SER A 960 37.56 33.50 -9.69
N ALA A 961 36.48 34.20 -10.04
CA ALA A 961 36.47 35.14 -11.17
C ALA A 961 37.46 36.30 -10.97
N LYS A 962 37.54 36.86 -9.74
CA LYS A 962 38.52 37.91 -9.44
C LYS A 962 39.95 37.39 -9.47
N LEU A 963 40.21 36.20 -8.93
CA LEU A 963 41.55 35.62 -8.95
C LEU A 963 42.01 35.33 -10.38
N PHE A 964 41.13 34.80 -11.23
CA PHE A 964 41.42 34.61 -12.65
C PHE A 964 41.72 35.94 -13.36
N LEU A 965 40.99 37.01 -13.07
CA LEU A 965 41.30 38.35 -13.60
C LEU A 965 42.71 38.84 -13.22
N LEU A 966 43.18 38.52 -12.01
CA LEU A 966 44.48 38.95 -11.48
C LEU A 966 45.65 38.06 -11.97
N LYS A 967 45.42 36.77 -12.16
CA LYS A 967 46.48 35.75 -12.36
C LYS A 967 46.35 34.92 -13.64
N GLY A 968 45.22 34.99 -14.34
CA GLY A 968 44.91 34.09 -15.45
C GLY A 968 45.06 32.63 -15.04
N ASN A 969 45.76 31.86 -15.87
CA ASN A 969 45.93 30.41 -15.70
C ASN A 969 46.68 30.02 -14.40
N GLU A 970 47.49 30.90 -13.80
CA GLU A 970 48.17 30.61 -12.53
C GLU A 970 47.20 30.42 -11.35
N SER A 971 45.93 30.79 -11.51
CA SER A 971 44.89 30.60 -10.49
C SER A 971 44.26 29.20 -10.46
N PHE A 972 44.59 28.33 -11.42
CA PHE A 972 43.91 27.05 -11.66
C PHE A 972 43.83 26.16 -10.42
N GLU A 973 44.95 25.92 -9.73
CA GLU A 973 44.97 25.03 -8.56
C GLU A 973 44.07 25.49 -7.41
N ASN A 974 44.00 26.81 -7.16
CA ASN A 974 43.13 27.37 -6.13
C ASN A 974 41.65 27.23 -6.51
N PHE A 975 41.31 27.45 -7.78
CA PHE A 975 39.96 27.24 -8.31
C PHE A 975 39.57 25.75 -8.28
N PHE A 976 40.46 24.86 -8.72
CA PHE A 976 40.19 23.43 -8.81
C PHE A 976 39.94 22.80 -7.43
N SER A 977 40.67 23.24 -6.41
CA SER A 977 40.43 22.84 -5.02
C SER A 977 39.02 23.20 -4.55
N LEU A 978 38.56 24.43 -4.84
CA LEU A 978 37.21 24.87 -4.53
C LEU A 978 36.15 24.10 -5.32
N LEU A 979 36.38 23.86 -6.61
CA LEU A 979 35.46 23.11 -7.47
C LEU A 979 35.24 21.68 -6.94
N LYS A 980 36.32 20.97 -6.59
CA LYS A 980 36.22 19.64 -5.97
C LYS A 980 35.40 19.66 -4.68
N ARG A 981 35.60 20.66 -3.84
CA ARG A 981 34.80 20.83 -2.61
C ARG A 981 33.32 21.05 -2.94
N ARG A 982 32.99 21.86 -3.95
CA ARG A 982 31.60 22.11 -4.38
C ARG A 982 30.93 20.86 -4.93
N LEU A 983 31.61 20.12 -5.82
CA LEU A 983 31.09 18.86 -6.36
C LEU A 983 30.92 17.79 -5.27
N GLY A 984 31.70 17.87 -4.18
CA GLY A 984 31.50 17.02 -3.00
C GLY A 984 30.19 17.29 -2.22
N PHE A 985 29.42 18.33 -2.59
CA PHE A 985 28.10 18.58 -2.02
C PHE A 985 26.96 17.98 -2.83
N THR A 986 27.22 17.42 -4.01
CA THR A 986 26.18 16.85 -4.87
C THR A 986 25.98 15.37 -4.54
N ASN A 987 24.84 14.80 -4.90
CA ASN A 987 24.55 13.38 -4.68
C ASN A 987 25.37 12.50 -5.63
N PRO A 988 26.21 11.57 -5.12
CA PRO A 988 27.06 10.73 -5.95
C PRO A 988 26.37 9.47 -6.50
N HIS A 989 25.13 9.17 -6.08
CA HIS A 989 24.42 7.94 -6.41
C HIS A 989 23.23 8.14 -7.34
N SER A 990 22.51 9.24 -7.19
CA SER A 990 21.31 9.52 -7.97
C SER A 990 21.19 11.02 -8.26
N TYR A 991 20.42 11.31 -9.30
CA TYR A 991 19.96 12.65 -9.61
C TYR A 991 18.80 13.00 -8.68
N THR A 992 18.83 14.19 -8.08
CA THR A 992 17.71 14.73 -7.32
C THR A 992 17.17 15.94 -8.08
N SER A 993 15.83 16.06 -8.19
CA SER A 993 15.17 17.15 -8.92
C SER A 993 15.58 18.54 -8.41
N SER A 994 16.03 18.63 -7.14
CA SER A 994 16.61 19.82 -6.50
C SER A 994 17.81 20.41 -7.22
N SER A 995 18.55 19.61 -7.99
CA SER A 995 19.67 20.09 -8.82
C SER A 995 19.23 21.10 -9.90
N THR A 996 18.00 21.00 -10.41
CA THR A 996 17.43 21.99 -11.33
C THR A 996 17.14 23.32 -10.66
N GLU A 997 16.84 23.28 -9.35
CA GLU A 997 16.58 24.44 -8.51
C GLU A 997 17.88 25.07 -8.00
N GLU A 998 18.97 24.29 -7.89
CA GLU A 998 20.25 24.76 -7.36
C GLU A 998 21.20 25.39 -8.37
N ALA A 999 20.83 26.61 -8.72
CA ALA A 999 21.63 27.57 -9.47
C ALA A 999 23.15 27.58 -9.16
N LEU A 1000 23.54 27.50 -7.88
CA LEU A 1000 24.89 27.84 -7.43
C LEU A 1000 25.94 26.76 -7.74
N ALA A 1001 25.63 25.47 -7.63
CA ALA A 1001 26.60 24.41 -7.93
C ALA A 1001 27.02 24.41 -9.40
N SER A 1002 26.14 24.80 -10.32
CA SER A 1002 26.44 24.88 -11.76
C SER A 1002 27.39 26.02 -12.18
N ARG A 1003 27.58 27.04 -11.33
CA ARG A 1003 28.33 28.26 -11.70
C ARG A 1003 29.84 28.07 -11.70
N LEU A 1004 30.37 27.34 -10.72
CA LEU A 1004 31.81 27.09 -10.61
C LEU A 1004 32.36 26.24 -11.78
N PRO A 1005 31.76 25.08 -12.13
CA PRO A 1005 32.21 24.29 -13.28
C PRO A 1005 32.28 25.09 -14.59
N ARG A 1006 31.43 26.10 -14.79
CA ARG A 1006 31.42 26.96 -15.98
C ARG A 1006 32.64 27.87 -16.11
N ILE A 1007 33.44 28.02 -15.06
CA ILE A 1007 34.70 28.76 -15.12
C ILE A 1007 35.82 27.90 -15.73
N LEU A 1008 35.71 26.56 -15.71
CA LEU A 1008 36.76 25.65 -16.23
C LEU A 1008 37.23 26.00 -17.65
N PRO A 1009 36.35 26.24 -18.64
CA PRO A 1009 36.78 26.55 -20.01
C PRO A 1009 37.69 27.80 -20.12
N TRP A 1010 37.63 28.74 -19.17
CA TRP A 1010 38.51 29.92 -19.16
C TRP A 1010 40.00 29.58 -18.96
N PHE A 1011 40.32 28.41 -18.43
CA PHE A 1011 41.68 27.90 -18.30
C PHE A 1011 42.19 27.21 -19.58
N GLY A 1012 41.41 27.24 -20.66
CA GLY A 1012 41.72 26.61 -21.93
C GLY A 1012 41.83 25.09 -21.82
N LYS A 1013 42.81 24.51 -22.52
CA LYS A 1013 42.96 23.05 -22.65
C LYS A 1013 43.03 22.31 -21.31
N GLU A 1014 43.69 22.87 -20.31
CA GLU A 1014 43.79 22.26 -18.97
C GLU A 1014 42.44 22.20 -18.24
N GLY A 1015 41.63 23.25 -18.42
CA GLY A 1015 40.26 23.32 -17.93
C GLY A 1015 39.34 22.30 -18.61
N ASP A 1016 39.37 22.24 -19.95
CA ASP A 1016 38.55 21.31 -20.75
C ASP A 1016 38.87 19.84 -20.41
N GLN A 1017 40.17 19.49 -20.33
CA GLN A 1017 40.61 18.15 -19.93
C GLN A 1017 40.19 17.81 -18.49
N THR A 1018 40.17 18.80 -17.61
CA THR A 1018 39.71 18.61 -16.23
C THR A 1018 38.21 18.41 -16.15
N LEU A 1019 37.42 19.15 -16.95
CA LEU A 1019 35.98 18.96 -17.05
C LEU A 1019 35.65 17.54 -17.53
N GLU A 1020 36.30 17.09 -18.60
CA GLU A 1020 36.13 15.74 -19.14
C GLU A 1020 36.53 14.66 -18.13
N ARG A 1021 37.65 14.84 -17.42
CA ARG A 1021 38.08 13.90 -16.37
C ARG A 1021 37.06 13.80 -15.23
N LEU A 1022 36.61 14.93 -14.69
CA LEU A 1022 35.63 14.95 -13.60
C LEU A 1022 34.30 14.33 -14.05
N TRP A 1023 33.92 14.57 -15.30
CA TRP A 1023 32.75 13.94 -15.90
C TRP A 1023 32.93 12.43 -15.91
N GLN A 1024 34.01 11.90 -16.49
CA GLN A 1024 34.32 10.46 -16.55
C GLN A 1024 34.40 9.78 -15.17
N GLU A 1025 34.92 10.48 -14.15
CA GLU A 1025 35.00 9.98 -12.77
C GLU A 1025 33.63 9.92 -12.06
N SER A 1026 32.62 10.64 -12.56
CA SER A 1026 31.27 10.70 -11.96
C SER A 1026 30.37 9.57 -12.47
N LYS A 1027 29.55 8.98 -11.58
CA LYS A 1027 28.55 7.96 -11.97
C LYS A 1027 27.53 8.54 -12.94
N LYS A 1028 27.06 7.73 -13.90
CA LYS A 1028 26.11 8.14 -14.95
C LYS A 1028 24.88 8.85 -14.37
N GLU A 1029 24.26 8.25 -13.36
CA GLU A 1029 23.04 8.76 -12.71
C GLU A 1029 23.31 9.77 -11.59
N SER A 1030 24.54 10.24 -11.38
CA SER A 1030 24.83 11.16 -10.27
C SER A 1030 24.49 12.62 -10.59
N GLU A 1031 24.11 13.37 -9.56
CA GLU A 1031 23.88 14.83 -9.67
C GLU A 1031 25.13 15.59 -10.15
N ALA A 1032 26.33 15.13 -9.76
CA ALA A 1032 27.60 15.70 -10.22
C ALA A 1032 27.74 15.62 -11.75
N ARG A 1033 27.40 14.47 -12.33
CA ARG A 1033 27.47 14.22 -13.77
C ARG A 1033 26.58 15.20 -14.53
N TYR A 1034 25.34 15.35 -14.08
CA TYR A 1034 24.39 16.30 -14.66
C TYR A 1034 24.91 17.74 -14.63
N ILE A 1035 25.45 18.20 -13.49
CA ILE A 1035 26.01 19.55 -13.36
C ILE A 1035 27.19 19.77 -14.33
N LEU A 1036 28.05 18.77 -14.49
CA LEU A 1036 29.19 18.83 -15.41
C LEU A 1036 28.74 18.81 -16.88
N ASP A 1037 27.69 18.06 -17.22
CA ASP A 1037 27.06 18.08 -18.54
C ASP A 1037 26.51 19.46 -18.90
N VAL A 1038 25.79 20.10 -17.97
CA VAL A 1038 25.26 21.45 -18.14
C VAL A 1038 26.38 22.49 -18.32
N ALA A 1039 27.53 22.28 -17.69
CA ALA A 1039 28.71 23.13 -17.88
C ALA A 1039 29.36 22.91 -19.26
N ALA A 1040 29.40 21.67 -19.76
CA ALA A 1040 29.98 21.31 -21.05
C ALA A 1040 29.13 21.77 -22.25
N ARG A 1041 27.78 21.74 -22.13
CA ARG A 1041 26.85 22.09 -23.23
C ARG A 1041 26.88 23.57 -23.64
N LYS A 1042 27.41 24.48 -22.80
CA LYS A 1042 27.53 25.91 -23.14
C LYS A 1042 28.97 26.19 -23.56
N SER A 1043 29.19 26.59 -24.82
CA SER A 1043 30.47 27.13 -25.26
C SER A 1043 30.54 28.63 -24.90
N PRO A 1044 31.20 29.04 -23.81
CA PRO A 1044 31.39 30.46 -23.53
C PRO A 1044 32.23 31.11 -24.65
N ASP A 1045 32.00 32.39 -24.87
CA ASP A 1045 32.90 33.21 -25.69
C ASP A 1045 34.17 33.47 -24.86
N LEU A 1046 35.23 32.70 -25.14
CA LEU A 1046 36.47 32.63 -24.35
C LEU A 1046 37.43 33.80 -24.61
N GLU A 1047 36.89 35.00 -24.74
CA GLU A 1047 37.66 36.24 -24.91
C GLU A 1047 37.08 37.34 -24.03
N LEU A 1048 37.92 37.95 -23.17
CA LEU A 1048 37.51 39.07 -22.34
C LEU A 1048 37.33 40.32 -23.19
N LYS A 1049 36.07 40.69 -23.46
CA LYS A 1049 35.74 41.90 -24.19
C LYS A 1049 35.90 43.13 -23.31
N GLU A 1050 36.35 44.22 -23.90
CA GLU A 1050 36.38 45.52 -23.23
C GLU A 1050 34.98 46.06 -22.98
N LEU A 1051 34.86 46.90 -21.93
CA LEU A 1051 33.59 47.49 -21.54
C LEU A 1051 33.10 48.44 -22.65
N PRO A 1052 31.90 48.23 -23.23
CA PRO A 1052 31.32 49.16 -24.20
C PRO A 1052 30.95 50.49 -23.54
N GLU A 1053 30.84 51.56 -24.34
CA GLU A 1053 30.46 52.88 -23.82
C GLU A 1053 29.06 52.85 -23.18
N ILE A 1054 28.98 53.07 -21.87
CA ILE A 1054 27.74 52.99 -21.10
C ILE A 1054 27.02 54.34 -21.10
N SER A 1055 25.85 54.42 -21.71
CA SER A 1055 24.96 55.60 -21.66
C SER A 1055 24.35 55.82 -20.26
N GLU A 1056 23.68 56.96 -20.02
CA GLU A 1056 22.93 57.16 -18.77
C GLU A 1056 21.83 56.11 -18.51
N GLU A 1057 21.33 55.44 -19.56
CA GLU A 1057 20.34 54.36 -19.42
C GLU A 1057 20.91 53.05 -18.85
N GLY A 1058 22.25 52.93 -18.78
CA GLY A 1058 22.94 51.74 -18.26
C GLY A 1058 22.89 50.52 -19.19
N ILE A 1059 23.52 49.43 -18.74
CA ILE A 1059 23.49 48.11 -19.37
C ILE A 1059 23.07 47.09 -18.31
N GLU A 1060 22.14 46.21 -18.67
CA GLU A 1060 21.73 45.08 -17.83
C GLU A 1060 22.37 43.79 -18.35
N LEU A 1061 22.98 43.06 -17.43
CA LEU A 1061 23.55 41.74 -17.63
C LEU A 1061 22.67 40.72 -16.90
N GLU A 1062 22.45 39.57 -17.52
CA GLU A 1062 21.72 38.46 -16.89
C GLU A 1062 22.43 37.12 -17.08
N GLN A 1063 22.19 36.23 -16.12
CA GLN A 1063 22.58 34.85 -16.21
C GLN A 1063 21.39 33.97 -15.82
N ARG A 1064 20.88 33.21 -16.79
CA ARG A 1064 19.92 32.13 -16.60
C ARG A 1064 20.62 30.79 -16.64
N ILE A 1065 20.36 29.95 -15.65
CA ILE A 1065 21.19 28.77 -15.44
C ILE A 1065 20.82 27.65 -16.41
N ASN A 1066 19.54 27.41 -16.66
CA ASN A 1066 19.08 26.39 -17.62
C ASN A 1066 18.93 26.92 -19.07
N GLY A 1067 19.19 28.21 -19.31
CA GLY A 1067 19.13 28.79 -20.67
C GLY A 1067 17.72 28.95 -21.26
N GLY A 1068 16.66 28.48 -20.57
CA GLY A 1068 15.26 28.70 -20.94
C GLY A 1068 14.72 30.09 -20.54
N GLU A 1069 13.45 30.37 -20.88
CA GLU A 1069 12.75 31.62 -20.51
C GLU A 1069 12.34 31.68 -19.02
N TYR A 1070 12.50 30.59 -18.26
CA TYR A 1070 12.05 30.42 -16.87
C TYR A 1070 13.18 29.90 -15.95
N GLY A 1071 13.09 30.17 -14.64
CA GLY A 1071 14.03 29.72 -13.59
C GLY A 1071 14.94 30.82 -13.01
N PRO A 1072 15.77 30.52 -11.99
CA PRO A 1072 16.57 31.51 -11.26
C PRO A 1072 17.36 32.47 -12.17
N ARG A 1073 17.13 33.76 -11.98
CA ARG A 1073 17.73 34.85 -12.77
C ARG A 1073 18.62 35.71 -11.88
N ALA A 1074 19.94 35.60 -12.07
CA ALA A 1074 20.89 36.55 -11.52
C ALA A 1074 21.10 37.70 -12.50
N TRP A 1075 21.11 38.94 -12.03
CA TRP A 1075 21.28 40.12 -12.89
C TRP A 1075 22.17 41.20 -12.27
N ILE A 1076 22.85 41.94 -13.15
CA ILE A 1076 23.70 43.08 -12.81
C ILE A 1076 23.30 44.26 -13.67
N PHE A 1077 22.94 45.39 -13.05
CA PHE A 1077 22.73 46.65 -13.73
C PHE A 1077 23.95 47.54 -13.57
N LEU A 1078 24.56 47.93 -14.70
CA LEU A 1078 25.76 48.76 -14.76
C LEU A 1078 25.43 50.15 -15.31
N SER A 1079 25.73 51.20 -14.55
CA SER A 1079 25.68 52.58 -15.03
C SER A 1079 26.80 53.42 -14.41
N PRO A 1080 27.16 54.58 -15.02
CA PRO A 1080 28.12 55.50 -14.41
C PRO A 1080 27.64 56.09 -13.06
N LYS A 1081 26.33 56.07 -12.78
CA LYS A 1081 25.72 56.64 -11.56
C LYS A 1081 25.58 55.61 -10.44
N GLU A 1082 25.33 54.36 -10.79
CA GLU A 1082 25.10 53.26 -9.86
C GLU A 1082 25.34 51.90 -10.49
N VAL A 1083 25.71 50.95 -9.63
CA VAL A 1083 25.70 49.51 -9.94
C VAL A 1083 24.73 48.83 -8.98
N ARG A 1084 23.84 47.99 -9.52
CA ARG A 1084 22.88 47.20 -8.75
C ARG A 1084 23.02 45.72 -9.11
N PHE A 1085 22.76 44.87 -8.13
CA PHE A 1085 22.77 43.42 -8.26
C PHE A 1085 21.43 42.88 -7.77
N GLY A 1086 20.96 41.79 -8.36
CA GLY A 1086 19.80 41.11 -7.83
C GLY A 1086 19.61 39.69 -8.32
N ILE A 1087 18.73 39.00 -7.62
CA ILE A 1087 18.31 37.63 -7.89
C ILE A 1087 16.78 37.63 -7.88
N GLU A 1088 16.18 37.04 -8.91
CA GLU A 1088 14.73 36.93 -9.12
C GLU A 1088 14.36 35.51 -9.61
N GLU A 1089 13.07 35.20 -9.62
CA GLU A 1089 12.53 33.90 -10.11
C GLU A 1089 13.14 32.70 -9.36
N PHE A 1090 13.45 32.92 -8.09
CA PHE A 1090 14.00 31.90 -7.23
C PHE A 1090 12.86 31.15 -6.56
N HIS A 1091 12.59 29.97 -7.09
CA HIS A 1091 11.58 29.05 -6.61
C HIS A 1091 12.27 27.94 -5.83
N LEU A 1092 11.88 27.80 -4.56
CA LEU A 1092 12.18 26.62 -3.77
C LEU A 1092 10.80 26.06 -3.43
N HIS A 1093 10.34 25.12 -4.27
CA HIS A 1093 8.94 24.69 -4.34
C HIS A 1093 8.41 24.45 -2.91
N SER A 1094 7.29 25.10 -2.52
CA SER A 1094 6.66 25.02 -1.17
C SER A 1094 7.45 25.60 0.02
N ILE A 1095 8.69 26.08 -0.18
CA ILE A 1095 9.60 26.46 0.90
C ILE A 1095 9.84 27.96 1.00
N LEU A 1096 10.09 28.63 -0.13
CA LEU A 1096 10.16 30.09 -0.23
C LEU A 1096 9.18 30.55 -1.33
N GLU A 1097 8.29 31.50 -1.02
CA GLU A 1097 7.55 32.24 -2.05
C GLU A 1097 8.55 32.91 -3.00
N ASN A 1098 8.18 33.14 -4.27
CA ASN A 1098 9.06 33.68 -5.32
C ASN A 1098 9.89 34.86 -4.79
N SER A 1099 11.14 34.56 -4.42
CA SER A 1099 11.94 35.44 -3.58
C SER A 1099 12.77 36.35 -4.46
N LYS A 1100 12.75 37.64 -4.14
CA LYS A 1100 13.55 38.66 -4.81
C LYS A 1100 14.45 39.36 -3.80
N THR A 1101 15.72 39.49 -4.15
CA THR A 1101 16.66 40.34 -3.43
C THR A 1101 17.35 41.29 -4.41
N GLU A 1102 17.51 42.55 -4.02
CA GLU A 1102 18.32 43.52 -4.74
C GLU A 1102 19.21 44.29 -3.77
N SER A 1103 20.40 44.65 -4.23
CA SER A 1103 21.34 45.45 -3.45
C SER A 1103 22.16 46.37 -4.35
N LYS A 1104 22.64 47.49 -3.80
CA LYS A 1104 23.35 48.54 -4.53
C LYS A 1104 24.80 48.62 -4.07
N LEU A 1105 25.73 48.67 -5.03
CA LEU A 1105 27.16 48.81 -4.77
C LEU A 1105 27.46 50.09 -3.98
N ASP A 1106 28.44 50.04 -3.07
CA ASP A 1106 28.90 51.24 -2.36
C ASP A 1106 29.34 52.33 -3.36
N SER A 1107 28.65 53.48 -3.29
CA SER A 1107 28.92 54.65 -4.13
C SER A 1107 30.34 55.21 -3.99
N SER A 1108 31.05 54.90 -2.89
CA SER A 1108 32.43 55.32 -2.67
C SER A 1108 33.40 54.72 -3.70
N LEU A 1109 33.15 53.48 -4.15
CA LEU A 1109 33.98 52.77 -5.13
C LEU A 1109 33.89 53.41 -6.52
N LEU A 1110 32.65 53.74 -6.94
CA LEU A 1110 32.40 54.42 -8.22
C LEU A 1110 33.00 55.84 -8.24
N LYS A 1111 32.98 56.55 -7.10
CA LYS A 1111 33.59 57.89 -6.99
C LYS A 1111 35.11 57.88 -7.05
N LYS A 1112 35.76 56.79 -6.61
CA LYS A 1112 37.22 56.68 -6.56
C LYS A 1112 37.82 56.42 -7.93
N ASP A 1113 37.28 55.45 -8.66
CA ASP A 1113 37.74 55.07 -9.99
C ASP A 1113 36.61 54.37 -10.75
N SER A 1114 35.67 55.16 -11.29
CA SER A 1114 34.48 54.63 -11.98
C SER A 1114 34.84 53.77 -13.18
N ALA A 1115 35.84 54.16 -13.97
CA ALA A 1115 36.20 53.46 -15.20
C ALA A 1115 36.77 52.07 -14.89
N LYS A 1116 37.70 51.98 -13.93
CA LYS A 1116 38.27 50.70 -13.51
C LYS A 1116 37.24 49.81 -12.83
N THR A 1117 36.42 50.37 -11.94
CA THR A 1117 35.41 49.59 -11.19
C THR A 1117 34.40 48.95 -12.15
N LEU A 1118 33.89 49.72 -13.11
CA LEU A 1118 32.95 49.19 -14.12
C LEU A 1118 33.62 48.17 -15.05
N SER A 1119 34.89 48.39 -15.42
CA SER A 1119 35.67 47.44 -16.24
C SER A 1119 35.90 46.11 -15.51
N ASP A 1120 36.29 46.15 -14.24
CA ASP A 1120 36.49 44.96 -13.41
C ASP A 1120 35.18 44.16 -13.27
N ILE A 1121 34.06 44.81 -12.96
CA ILE A 1121 32.75 44.14 -12.84
C ILE A 1121 32.35 43.53 -14.19
N TRP A 1122 32.54 44.25 -15.29
CA TRP A 1122 32.24 43.75 -16.65
C TRP A 1122 33.04 42.50 -17.01
N LYS A 1123 34.36 42.49 -16.74
CA LYS A 1123 35.23 41.34 -17.02
C LYS A 1123 34.91 40.16 -16.12
N MET A 1124 34.66 40.39 -14.83
CA MET A 1124 34.24 39.33 -13.92
C MET A 1124 32.87 38.74 -14.29
N ALA A 1125 31.92 39.57 -14.73
CA ALA A 1125 30.61 39.12 -15.18
C ALA A 1125 30.71 38.20 -16.41
N GLN A 1126 31.61 38.49 -17.36
CA GLN A 1126 31.89 37.59 -18.49
C GLN A 1126 32.43 36.23 -18.03
N ILE A 1127 33.39 36.22 -17.09
CA ILE A 1127 33.95 34.97 -16.53
C ILE A 1127 32.87 34.12 -15.87
N LEU A 1128 31.97 34.77 -15.12
CA LEU A 1128 30.85 34.13 -14.44
C LEU A 1128 29.74 33.67 -15.41
N GLY A 1129 29.81 34.03 -16.69
CA GLY A 1129 28.84 33.62 -17.72
C GLY A 1129 27.58 34.50 -17.80
N TYR A 1130 27.67 35.77 -17.39
CA TYR A 1130 26.61 36.75 -17.65
C TYR A 1130 26.61 37.19 -19.11
N THR A 1131 25.42 37.48 -19.63
CA THR A 1131 25.19 37.95 -21.00
C THR A 1131 24.38 39.23 -21.00
N VAL A 1132 24.53 40.06 -22.04
CA VAL A 1132 23.77 41.32 -22.15
C VAL A 1132 22.31 41.03 -22.47
N VAL A 1133 21.39 41.59 -21.68
CA VAL A 1133 19.94 41.45 -21.89
C VAL A 1133 19.55 42.07 -23.23
N LYS A 1134 19.06 41.26 -24.17
CA LYS A 1134 18.48 41.77 -25.41
C LYS A 1134 17.13 42.41 -25.07
N LYS A 1135 17.01 43.74 -25.14
CA LYS A 1135 15.69 44.44 -25.02
C LYS A 1135 14.69 43.75 -25.96
N LYS A 1136 13.69 43.02 -25.43
CA LYS A 1136 12.57 42.48 -26.24
C LYS A 1136 11.99 43.66 -27.00
N ALA A 1137 12.02 43.63 -28.34
CA ALA A 1137 11.39 44.66 -29.15
C ALA A 1137 9.92 44.72 -28.72
N LYS A 1138 9.48 45.84 -28.14
CA LYS A 1138 8.08 46.03 -27.78
C LYS A 1138 7.26 45.74 -29.04
N LYS A 1139 6.54 44.61 -29.07
CA LYS A 1139 5.45 44.45 -30.04
C LYS A 1139 4.57 45.67 -29.86
N LYS A 1140 4.51 46.51 -30.89
CA LYS A 1140 3.55 47.63 -30.92
C LYS A 1140 2.18 47.00 -30.65
N ARG A 1141 1.54 47.51 -29.61
CA ARG A 1141 0.23 47.09 -29.12
C ARG A 1141 -0.79 46.97 -30.25
#